data_AF-A0A4Q4SWG1-F1
#
_entry.id   AF-A0A4Q4SWG1-F1
#
_cell.length_a   1.000
_cell.length_b   1.000
_cell.length_c   1.000
_cell.angle_alpha   90.00
_cell.angle_beta   90.00
_cell.angle_gamma   90.00
#
_symmetry.space_group_name_H-M   'P 1'
#
loop_
_entity.id
_entity.type
_entity.pdbx_description
1 polymer ?
#
loop_
_entity_poly.entity_id
_entity_poly.type
_entity_poly.pdbx_seq_one_letter_code
_entity_poly.pdbx_strand_id
1 'polypeptide(L)'
;MVVSHDLVDRATRAVAPLDTFLEDDPTVKEWVLEHVPTKDGTIAYITSFFPFTKWIYRYNTRWLTGDIIAGTTLGLVVVPQALSYALLANLSPEYGLYTSFTGASLYWLFGTSKDIAIGATAVVSLLVGKTGDRISEELPEFNREQIAKTHAFLAGCVLLVFGLLRLDWIIEFIPHVAIAAFVTGAAITITLSQVPTLLGITGVNSKGPAYQVAIGVLKGLPRAKMDAAIGLTALLLLYSIKGFCEHMAKRKPRQSRLWTTLFSLRFTFTIVLYILISFLVNRNVPLEDAPFRILGNLPTGFSRAGAPTLNPKLMSALLPELPATVVILVLEHIAIGKSFGRINHYTVVPSQEIMSIAATNMLGPFVGAYASTGSFGGTAILSKAGVRTPLAGIFNGFILILALYALTNILYFIPMASLAALIIHAVINIVESPSHLYKTYLISPPDVVIFFAGVFVAIFTSLENGIYVTVAMSIALLLLRLARSRGRLMGRLRVYHYQRGSKASAVEGSHSTLPSETTIMTAPRSAFLPLDRHDASNPAIAVESPRPGVFIYRFSMGLNYLNQAQHVDHITQHIMRETRRTTKTQYEHPGDAPWNEPQPHVNNHSKQLSADDVDEAEQQTCKPTLRAVILDLAAVGSTLDSGAVEGLVDLRTQLDHWAAPDPVEWHFAHAGDRWTRRALAAAGFGYPGARQLKRDGGRWEPLFGLSEKKREGSGSAASPGITNNHPRPGGDKPLNDADGVEEGLTARRSSRLAPVYGINHPNFHIDLEAALEACERSLAWKDNREREDSEHSSETLA
;
A
#
# COMPACT_ATOMS: atom_id res chain seq x y z
N MET A 1 -37.19 1.13 2.63
CA MET A 1 -37.99 0.07 1.99
C MET A 1 -38.03 -1.06 3.00
N VAL A 2 -39.18 -1.29 3.65
CA VAL A 2 -39.29 -2.24 4.77
C VAL A 2 -39.46 -3.64 4.18
N VAL A 3 -38.58 -4.59 4.53
CA VAL A 3 -38.77 -6.01 4.20
C VAL A 3 -40.19 -6.39 4.63
N SER A 4 -41.00 -6.93 3.72
CA SER A 4 -42.40 -7.23 4.05
C SER A 4 -42.43 -8.18 5.25
N HIS A 5 -43.16 -7.81 6.31
CA HIS A 5 -43.26 -8.61 7.54
C HIS A 5 -43.60 -10.08 7.28
N ASP A 6 -44.40 -10.37 6.25
CA ASP A 6 -44.74 -11.72 5.79
C ASP A 6 -43.50 -12.58 5.43
N LEU A 7 -42.47 -12.00 4.82
CA LEU A 7 -41.23 -12.72 4.46
C LEU A 7 -40.40 -13.08 5.71
N VAL A 8 -40.34 -12.17 6.69
CA VAL A 8 -39.62 -12.41 7.94
C VAL A 8 -40.34 -13.47 8.78
N ASP A 9 -41.67 -13.45 8.81
CA ASP A 9 -42.48 -14.45 9.52
C ASP A 9 -42.35 -15.84 8.90
N ARG A 10 -42.21 -15.93 7.57
CA ARG A 10 -41.93 -17.19 6.85
C ARG A 10 -40.53 -17.70 7.15
N ALA A 11 -39.52 -16.84 7.09
CA ALA A 11 -38.14 -17.20 7.43
C ALA A 11 -38.02 -17.67 8.89
N THR A 12 -38.74 -17.00 9.81
CA THR A 12 -38.83 -17.38 11.22
C THR A 12 -39.45 -18.78 11.38
N ARG A 13 -40.52 -19.09 10.65
CA ARG A 13 -41.13 -20.43 10.64
C ARG A 13 -40.20 -21.50 10.08
N ALA A 14 -39.40 -21.18 9.06
CA ALA A 14 -38.45 -22.12 8.47
C ALA A 14 -37.29 -22.49 9.42
N VAL A 15 -36.94 -21.60 10.34
CA VAL A 15 -35.84 -21.79 11.31
C VAL A 15 -36.34 -22.34 12.65
N ALA A 16 -37.64 -22.30 12.93
CA ALA A 16 -38.22 -22.82 14.17
C ALA A 16 -37.91 -24.33 14.34
N PRO A 17 -37.44 -24.79 15.53
CA PRO A 17 -37.44 -24.13 16.83
C PRO A 17 -36.12 -23.41 17.23
N LEU A 18 -35.25 -23.07 16.27
CA LEU A 18 -33.93 -22.48 16.56
C LEU A 18 -34.02 -20.97 16.91
N ASP A 19 -32.96 -20.44 17.54
CA ASP A 19 -32.86 -19.01 17.86
C ASP A 19 -32.85 -18.19 16.55
N THR A 20 -33.73 -17.19 16.42
CA THR A 20 -33.76 -16.28 15.27
C THR A 20 -32.77 -15.13 15.44
N PHE A 21 -32.11 -14.72 14.35
CA PHE A 21 -31.28 -13.51 14.31
C PHE A 21 -31.79 -12.57 13.21
N LEU A 22 -32.13 -11.33 13.58
CA LEU A 22 -32.49 -10.27 12.66
C LEU A 22 -31.32 -9.31 12.55
N GLU A 23 -30.84 -9.08 11.34
CA GLU A 23 -29.74 -8.14 11.08
C GLU A 23 -30.30 -6.72 10.98
N ASP A 24 -29.82 -5.83 11.85
CA ASP A 24 -30.14 -4.40 11.78
C ASP A 24 -29.37 -3.71 10.65
N ASP A 25 -30.01 -2.79 9.94
CA ASP A 25 -29.37 -1.97 8.92
C ASP A 25 -28.35 -1.01 9.56
N PRO A 26 -27.14 -0.84 8.99
CA PRO A 26 -26.17 0.13 9.51
C PRO A 26 -26.71 1.57 9.39
N THR A 27 -26.53 2.38 10.43
CA THR A 27 -27.01 3.78 10.43
C THR A 27 -25.86 4.79 10.24
N VAL A 28 -26.17 5.94 9.61
CA VAL A 28 -25.20 7.06 9.50
C VAL A 28 -24.81 7.55 10.89
N LYS A 29 -25.73 7.48 11.86
CA LYS A 29 -25.45 7.83 13.27
C LYS A 29 -24.39 6.91 13.88
N GLU A 30 -24.53 5.59 13.73
CA GLU A 30 -23.51 4.63 14.17
C GLU A 30 -22.16 4.93 13.52
N TRP A 31 -22.15 5.12 12.20
CA TRP A 31 -20.92 5.43 11.46
C TRP A 31 -20.25 6.72 11.97
N VAL A 32 -21.01 7.80 12.19
CA VAL A 32 -20.45 9.04 12.76
C VAL A 32 -19.92 8.81 14.17
N LEU A 33 -20.66 8.08 15.02
CA LEU A 33 -20.25 7.79 16.40
C LEU A 33 -18.98 6.93 16.46
N GLU A 34 -18.76 6.02 15.50
CA GLU A 34 -17.51 5.25 15.36
C GLU A 34 -16.29 6.14 15.07
N HIS A 35 -16.49 7.32 14.47
CA HIS A 35 -15.41 8.26 14.12
C HIS A 35 -15.21 9.38 15.15
N VAL A 36 -16.07 9.48 16.18
CA VAL A 36 -15.89 10.48 17.24
C VAL A 36 -14.69 10.09 18.11
N PRO A 37 -13.71 10.98 18.32
CA PRO A 37 -12.55 10.67 19.13
C PRO A 37 -12.96 10.40 20.59
N THR A 38 -12.58 9.25 21.10
CA THR A 38 -12.72 8.92 22.52
C THR A 38 -11.76 9.77 23.35
N LYS A 39 -12.10 10.05 24.62
CA LYS A 39 -11.21 10.80 25.53
C LYS A 39 -9.82 10.16 25.63
N ASP A 40 -9.78 8.84 25.74
CA ASP A 40 -8.54 8.07 25.77
C ASP A 40 -7.78 8.17 24.44
N GLY A 41 -8.49 8.19 23.31
CA GLY A 41 -7.92 8.42 21.99
C GLY A 41 -7.27 9.80 21.86
N THR A 42 -7.89 10.85 22.39
CA THR A 42 -7.34 12.21 22.40
C THR A 42 -6.08 12.32 23.27
N ILE A 43 -6.09 11.72 24.46
CA ILE A 43 -4.92 11.68 25.35
C ILE A 43 -3.78 10.88 24.69
N ALA A 44 -4.09 9.72 24.09
CA ALA A 44 -3.12 8.92 23.35
C ALA A 44 -2.55 9.67 22.14
N TYR A 45 -3.37 10.47 21.46
CA TYR A 45 -2.94 11.31 20.35
C TYR A 45 -1.96 12.41 20.81
N ILE A 46 -2.29 13.18 21.86
CA ILE A 46 -1.40 14.24 22.37
C ILE A 46 -0.09 13.65 22.90
N THR A 47 -0.15 12.54 23.63
CA THR A 47 1.06 11.86 24.14
C THR A 47 1.90 11.23 23.03
N SER A 48 1.31 10.92 21.87
CA SER A 48 2.05 10.38 20.72
C SER A 48 3.04 11.37 20.10
N PHE A 49 2.83 12.69 20.29
CA PHE A 49 3.73 13.72 19.76
C PHE A 49 5.12 13.73 20.39
N PHE A 50 5.26 13.16 21.60
CA PHE A 50 6.52 13.11 22.33
C PHE A 50 6.92 11.65 22.63
N PRO A 51 7.40 10.88 21.63
CA PRO A 51 7.75 9.47 21.80
C PRO A 51 8.82 9.22 22.88
N PHE A 52 9.68 10.20 23.16
CA PHE A 52 10.74 10.09 24.16
C PHE A 52 10.21 9.75 25.56
N THR A 53 9.00 10.19 25.90
CA THR A 53 8.35 9.93 27.19
C THR A 53 8.18 8.43 27.48
N LYS A 54 8.11 7.58 26.44
CA LYS A 54 7.95 6.12 26.58
C LYS A 54 9.23 5.41 27.02
N TRP A 55 10.40 5.92 26.67
CA TRP A 55 11.67 5.22 26.87
C TRP A 55 12.67 5.95 27.77
N ILE A 56 12.54 7.28 27.96
CA ILE A 56 13.51 8.06 28.74
C ILE A 56 13.63 7.58 30.19
N TYR A 57 12.53 7.15 30.81
CA TYR A 57 12.52 6.61 32.18
C TYR A 57 13.16 5.21 32.30
N ARG A 58 13.38 4.51 31.19
CA ARG A 58 14.02 3.18 31.13
C ARG A 58 15.47 3.26 30.64
N TYR A 59 15.99 4.48 30.48
CA TYR A 59 17.33 4.73 29.98
C TYR A 59 18.39 4.25 30.98
N ASN A 60 19.39 3.52 30.49
CA ASN A 60 20.41 2.88 31.34
C ASN A 60 21.84 3.24 30.89
N THR A 61 22.82 2.96 31.74
CA THR A 61 24.24 3.30 31.49
C THR A 61 24.84 2.56 30.28
N ARG A 62 24.35 1.37 29.93
CA ARG A 62 24.79 0.65 28.72
C ARG A 62 24.27 1.30 27.44
N TRP A 63 23.09 1.92 27.48
CA TRP A 63 22.57 2.72 26.38
C TRP A 63 23.35 4.01 26.24
N LEU A 64 23.66 4.66 27.37
CA LEU A 64 24.49 5.86 27.41
C LEU A 64 25.85 5.66 26.73
N THR A 65 26.58 4.60 27.04
CA THR A 65 27.88 4.35 26.40
C THR A 65 27.75 4.07 24.91
N GLY A 66 26.72 3.31 24.50
CA GLY A 66 26.41 3.08 23.08
C GLY A 66 26.10 4.36 22.32
N ASP A 67 25.26 5.22 22.90
CA ASP A 67 24.82 6.48 22.27
C ASP A 67 25.92 7.54 22.23
N ILE A 68 26.81 7.59 23.24
CA ILE A 68 28.01 8.44 23.21
C ILE A 68 28.93 8.04 22.06
N ILE A 69 29.23 6.74 21.93
CA ILE A 69 30.12 6.23 20.87
C ILE A 69 29.49 6.50 19.50
N ALA A 70 28.21 6.14 19.33
CA ALA A 70 27.51 6.31 18.06
C ALA A 70 27.36 7.79 17.68
N GLY A 71 26.94 8.66 18.61
CA GLY A 71 26.75 10.09 18.37
C GLY A 71 28.06 10.83 18.11
N THR A 72 29.14 10.49 18.83
CA THR A 72 30.47 11.08 18.59
C THR A 72 31.02 10.65 17.23
N THR A 73 30.89 9.36 16.88
CA THR A 73 31.30 8.84 15.57
C THR A 73 30.53 9.53 14.44
N LEU A 74 29.22 9.71 14.62
CA LEU A 74 28.41 10.44 13.65
C LEU A 74 28.88 11.90 13.53
N GLY A 75 29.07 12.60 14.64
CA GLY A 75 29.51 14.01 14.61
C GLY A 75 30.82 14.23 13.86
N LEU A 76 31.80 13.36 14.07
CA LEU A 76 33.07 13.42 13.35
C LEU A 76 32.95 13.21 11.83
N VAL A 77 31.91 12.49 11.39
CA VAL A 77 31.66 12.26 9.95
C VAL A 77 30.74 13.34 9.38
N VAL A 78 29.78 13.84 10.16
CA VAL A 78 28.79 14.83 9.72
C VAL A 78 29.41 16.21 9.53
N VAL A 79 30.41 16.62 10.31
CA VAL A 79 31.05 17.94 10.18
C VAL A 79 31.50 18.24 8.73
N PRO A 80 32.39 17.46 8.09
CA PRO A 80 32.80 17.73 6.71
C PRO A 80 31.66 17.58 5.70
N GLN A 81 30.78 16.60 5.93
CA GLN A 81 29.63 16.35 5.06
C GLN A 81 28.68 17.55 5.03
N ALA A 82 28.35 18.10 6.20
CA ALA A 82 27.46 19.24 6.36
C ALA A 82 28.00 20.49 5.67
N LEU A 83 29.29 20.80 5.84
CA LEU A 83 29.96 21.91 5.15
C LEU A 83 29.84 21.77 3.63
N SER A 84 30.08 20.56 3.11
CA SER A 84 30.03 20.27 1.68
C SER A 84 28.61 20.41 1.09
N TYR A 85 27.58 20.11 1.86
CA TYR A 85 26.19 20.21 1.43
C TYR A 85 25.68 21.65 1.43
N ALA A 86 26.10 22.49 2.37
CA ALA A 86 25.78 23.93 2.30
C ALA A 86 26.31 24.59 1.01
N LEU A 87 27.49 24.17 0.56
CA LEU A 87 28.06 24.62 -0.71
C LEU A 87 27.22 24.17 -1.92
N LEU A 88 26.59 22.99 -1.87
CA LEU A 88 25.61 22.55 -2.87
C LEU A 88 24.35 23.43 -2.88
N ALA A 89 23.93 23.90 -1.71
CA ALA A 89 22.83 24.86 -1.55
C ALA A 89 23.20 26.30 -1.91
N ASN A 90 24.44 26.55 -2.34
CA ASN A 90 24.94 27.89 -2.67
C ASN A 90 24.88 28.86 -1.48
N LEU A 91 25.07 28.30 -0.28
CA LEU A 91 25.16 29.00 0.99
C LEU A 91 26.57 28.86 1.55
N SER A 92 26.90 29.75 2.49
CA SER A 92 28.17 29.66 3.22
C SER A 92 28.25 28.34 4.01
N PRO A 93 29.42 27.71 4.14
CA PRO A 93 29.57 26.37 4.72
C PRO A 93 28.94 26.19 6.11
N GLU A 94 28.99 27.22 6.95
CA GLU A 94 28.44 27.21 8.32
C GLU A 94 26.95 26.87 8.38
N TYR A 95 26.17 27.21 7.33
CA TYR A 95 24.75 26.88 7.22
C TYR A 95 24.51 25.37 7.30
N GLY A 96 25.45 24.56 6.82
CA GLY A 96 25.37 23.11 6.90
C GLY A 96 25.52 22.59 8.33
N LEU A 97 26.44 23.19 9.09
CA LEU A 97 26.65 22.86 10.50
C LEU A 97 25.42 23.28 11.33
N TYR A 98 24.85 24.46 11.10
CA TYR A 98 23.61 24.89 11.74
C TYR A 98 22.46 23.91 11.46
N THR A 99 22.29 23.53 10.20
CA THR A 99 21.26 22.59 9.76
C THR A 99 21.40 21.21 10.39
N SER A 100 22.62 20.69 10.44
CA SER A 100 22.88 19.38 11.06
C SER A 100 22.75 19.43 12.58
N PHE A 101 23.09 20.55 13.21
CA PHE A 101 22.92 20.76 14.65
C PHE A 101 21.43 20.76 15.02
N THR A 102 20.60 21.51 14.30
CA THR A 102 19.15 21.54 14.53
C THR A 102 18.54 20.14 14.49
N GLY A 103 18.83 19.37 13.43
CA GLY A 103 18.33 18.01 13.30
C GLY A 103 18.78 17.10 14.45
N ALA A 104 20.06 17.16 14.80
CA ALA A 104 20.64 16.36 15.89
C ALA A 104 20.01 16.69 17.26
N SER A 105 19.73 17.97 17.52
CA SER A 105 19.19 18.45 18.80
C SER A 105 17.69 18.24 18.97
N LEU A 106 16.91 18.28 17.89
CA LEU A 106 15.45 18.18 17.95
C LEU A 106 14.92 16.76 17.72
N TYR A 107 15.64 15.94 16.95
CA TYR A 107 15.11 14.65 16.50
C TYR A 107 14.70 13.72 17.65
N TRP A 108 15.47 13.67 18.74
CA TRP A 108 15.17 12.76 19.86
C TRP A 108 13.85 13.07 20.58
N LEU A 109 13.32 14.29 20.46
CA LEU A 109 12.04 14.69 21.07
C LEU A 109 10.84 14.11 20.32
N PHE A 110 10.92 14.13 18.98
CA PHE A 110 9.78 13.88 18.10
C PHE A 110 9.91 12.58 17.31
N GLY A 111 11.13 12.08 17.05
CA GLY A 111 11.38 10.90 16.24
C GLY A 111 11.04 9.59 16.93
N THR A 112 10.72 8.57 16.14
CA THR A 112 10.47 7.19 16.63
C THR A 112 11.61 6.25 16.32
N SER A 113 12.37 6.50 15.24
CA SER A 113 13.53 5.70 14.88
C SER A 113 14.75 6.04 15.72
N LYS A 114 15.47 5.03 16.21
CA LYS A 114 16.75 5.21 16.91
C LYS A 114 17.93 5.47 15.98
N ASP A 115 17.81 5.13 14.69
CA ASP A 115 18.95 5.14 13.77
C ASP A 115 18.99 6.41 12.91
N ILE A 116 17.86 7.08 12.68
CA ILE A 116 17.81 8.22 11.76
C ILE A 116 18.67 9.38 12.29
N ALA A 117 19.51 9.92 11.40
CA ALA A 117 20.18 11.19 11.59
C ALA A 117 19.54 12.26 10.69
N ILE A 118 18.88 13.27 11.29
CA ILE A 118 18.41 14.44 10.54
C ILE A 118 19.53 15.47 10.41
N GLY A 119 19.68 16.05 9.23
CA GLY A 119 20.58 17.17 8.99
C GLY A 119 20.59 17.64 7.55
N ALA A 120 21.67 18.30 7.15
CA ALA A 120 21.87 18.65 5.75
C ALA A 120 22.00 17.37 4.90
N THR A 121 21.32 17.32 3.75
CA THR A 121 21.46 16.24 2.77
C THR A 121 21.77 16.80 1.38
N ALA A 122 22.46 16.01 0.56
CA ALA A 122 22.89 16.45 -0.78
C ALA A 122 21.70 16.81 -1.68
N VAL A 123 20.62 16.03 -1.63
CA VAL A 123 19.45 16.21 -2.51
C VAL A 123 18.69 17.48 -2.15
N VAL A 124 18.38 17.66 -0.86
CA VAL A 124 17.69 18.87 -0.38
C VAL A 124 18.57 20.11 -0.62
N SER A 125 19.88 19.99 -0.46
CA SER A 125 20.80 21.10 -0.72
C SER A 125 20.80 21.53 -2.18
N LEU A 126 20.85 20.58 -3.13
CA LEU A 126 20.73 20.89 -4.55
C LEU A 126 19.39 21.59 -4.88
N LEU A 127 18.30 21.12 -4.28
CA LEU A 127 16.98 21.73 -4.46
C LEU A 127 16.96 23.17 -3.94
N VAL A 128 17.40 23.39 -2.70
CA VAL A 128 17.48 24.73 -2.09
C VAL A 128 18.38 25.65 -2.92
N GLY A 129 19.50 25.16 -3.43
CA GLY A 129 20.39 25.94 -4.31
C GLY A 129 19.72 26.35 -5.61
N LYS A 130 19.01 25.43 -6.26
CA LYS A 130 18.27 25.69 -7.51
C LYS A 130 17.12 26.69 -7.30
N THR A 131 16.31 26.49 -6.25
CA THR A 131 15.24 27.44 -5.87
C THR A 131 15.83 28.80 -5.50
N GLY A 132 16.94 28.82 -4.77
CA GLY A 132 17.65 30.05 -4.41
C GLY A 132 18.17 30.82 -5.63
N ASP A 133 18.71 30.14 -6.63
CA ASP A 133 19.17 30.76 -7.88
C ASP A 133 17.99 31.35 -8.67
N ARG A 134 16.90 30.59 -8.87
CA ARG A 134 15.70 31.08 -9.59
C ARG A 134 15.08 32.31 -8.92
N ILE A 135 14.85 32.23 -7.60
CA ILE A 135 14.18 33.31 -6.86
C ILE A 135 15.10 34.53 -6.74
N SER A 136 16.42 34.34 -6.64
CA SER A 136 17.37 35.46 -6.62
C SER A 136 17.45 36.20 -7.96
N GLU A 137 17.17 35.53 -9.08
CA GLU A 137 17.05 36.16 -10.41
C GLU A 137 15.72 36.93 -10.55
N GLU A 138 14.62 36.38 -10.03
CA GLU A 138 13.30 37.01 -10.05
C GLU A 138 13.17 38.18 -9.05
N LEU A 139 13.78 38.05 -7.87
CA LEU A 139 13.70 38.98 -6.75
C LEU A 139 15.10 39.27 -6.18
N PRO A 140 15.88 40.15 -6.83
CA PRO A 140 17.26 40.45 -6.42
C PRO A 140 17.38 41.19 -5.07
N GLU A 141 16.25 41.66 -4.52
CA GLU A 141 16.14 42.32 -3.22
C GLU A 141 16.34 41.38 -2.02
N PHE A 142 16.21 40.05 -2.21
CA PHE A 142 16.37 39.06 -1.14
C PHE A 142 17.70 38.31 -1.26
N ASN A 143 18.37 38.16 -0.12
CA ASN A 143 19.58 37.35 -0.05
C ASN A 143 19.24 35.85 -0.10
N ARG A 144 20.14 35.04 -0.68
CA ARG A 144 19.97 33.57 -0.73
C ARG A 144 19.74 32.94 0.64
N GLU A 145 20.41 33.46 1.66
CA GLU A 145 20.25 33.05 3.05
C GLU A 145 18.81 33.24 3.55
N GLN A 146 18.18 34.37 3.19
CA GLN A 146 16.79 34.69 3.53
C GLN A 146 15.83 33.76 2.78
N ILE A 147 16.06 33.55 1.48
CA ILE A 147 15.27 32.63 0.66
C ILE A 147 15.29 31.23 1.25
N ALA A 148 16.48 30.70 1.58
CA ALA A 148 16.64 29.36 2.14
C ALA A 148 15.96 29.17 3.50
N LYS A 149 16.08 30.16 4.40
CA LYS A 149 15.42 30.14 5.73
C LYS A 149 13.91 30.19 5.60
N THR A 150 13.37 31.08 4.78
CA THR A 150 11.92 31.20 4.55
C THR A 150 11.36 29.96 3.86
N HIS A 151 12.06 29.41 2.86
CA HIS A 151 11.68 28.16 2.20
C HIS A 151 11.60 26.99 3.18
N ALA A 152 12.61 26.82 4.04
CA ALA A 152 12.62 25.78 5.06
C ALA A 152 11.46 25.94 6.07
N PHE A 153 11.21 27.17 6.53
CA PHE A 153 10.11 27.48 7.45
C PHE A 153 8.74 27.12 6.84
N LEU A 154 8.49 27.55 5.60
CA LEU A 154 7.22 27.26 4.91
C LEU A 154 7.04 25.75 4.66
N ALA A 155 8.09 25.05 4.23
CA ALA A 155 8.06 23.59 4.10
C ALA A 155 7.75 22.93 5.45
N GLY A 156 8.36 23.41 6.55
CA GLY A 156 8.07 22.97 7.92
C GLY A 156 6.61 23.16 8.32
N CYS A 157 5.99 24.29 7.97
CA CYS A 157 4.57 24.53 8.22
C CYS A 157 3.65 23.56 7.46
N VAL A 158 3.94 23.30 6.19
CA VAL A 158 3.17 22.32 5.40
C VAL A 158 3.31 20.91 5.99
N LEU A 159 4.53 20.53 6.37
CA LEU A 159 4.80 19.25 7.03
C LEU A 159 4.12 19.13 8.39
N LEU A 160 4.04 20.23 9.15
CA LEU A 160 3.33 20.26 10.42
C LEU A 160 1.85 19.94 10.21
N VAL A 161 1.20 20.52 9.20
CA VAL A 161 -0.18 20.19 8.83
C VAL A 161 -0.33 18.71 8.47
N PHE A 162 0.60 18.16 7.67
CA PHE A 162 0.60 16.73 7.31
C PHE A 162 0.74 15.82 8.54
N GLY A 163 1.64 16.17 9.47
CA GLY A 163 1.86 15.42 10.70
C GLY A 163 0.68 15.49 11.67
N LEU A 164 0.08 16.68 11.85
CA LEU A 164 -1.10 16.89 12.68
C LEU A 164 -2.31 16.11 12.13
N LEU A 165 -2.56 16.20 10.83
CA LEU A 165 -3.67 15.49 10.18
C LEU A 165 -3.41 13.99 9.97
N ARG A 166 -2.22 13.48 10.35
CA ARG A 166 -1.79 12.09 10.10
C ARG A 166 -2.06 11.66 8.65
N LEU A 167 -1.60 12.47 7.71
CA LEU A 167 -1.73 12.20 6.27
C LEU A 167 -0.67 11.22 5.76
N ASP A 168 -0.16 10.34 6.63
CA ASP A 168 0.90 9.41 6.24
C ASP A 168 0.45 8.35 5.22
N TRP A 169 -0.85 8.08 5.15
CA TRP A 169 -1.45 7.23 4.12
C TRP A 169 -1.22 7.77 2.69
N ILE A 170 -1.10 9.10 2.50
CA ILE A 170 -0.83 9.71 1.17
C ILE A 170 0.54 9.26 0.65
N ILE A 171 1.50 9.09 1.54
CA ILE A 171 2.87 8.73 1.18
C ILE A 171 2.96 7.27 0.77
N GLU A 172 2.01 6.44 1.20
CA GLU A 172 1.93 5.03 0.79
C GLU A 172 1.56 4.85 -0.68
N PHE A 173 1.03 5.88 -1.35
CA PHE A 173 0.85 5.88 -2.80
C PHE A 173 2.16 6.05 -3.58
N ILE A 174 3.28 6.39 -2.93
CA ILE A 174 4.58 6.48 -3.58
C ILE A 174 5.20 5.08 -3.58
N PRO A 175 5.28 4.40 -4.73
CA PRO A 175 5.77 3.03 -4.79
C PRO A 175 7.29 3.00 -4.59
N HIS A 176 7.79 1.86 -4.11
CA HIS A 176 9.22 1.65 -3.89
C HIS A 176 10.07 1.91 -5.14
N VAL A 177 9.52 1.62 -6.33
CA VAL A 177 10.21 1.83 -7.61
C VAL A 177 10.48 3.32 -7.90
N ALA A 178 9.57 4.21 -7.51
CA ALA A 178 9.76 5.66 -7.64
C ALA A 178 10.90 6.15 -6.74
N ILE A 179 10.99 5.62 -5.52
CA ILE A 179 12.07 5.92 -4.57
C ILE A 179 13.42 5.46 -5.14
N ALA A 180 13.50 4.22 -5.64
CA ALA A 180 14.73 3.68 -6.22
C ALA A 180 15.20 4.48 -7.45
N ALA A 181 14.27 4.86 -8.33
CA ALA A 181 14.56 5.69 -9.50
C ALA A 181 15.06 7.08 -9.11
N PHE A 182 14.37 7.72 -8.16
CA PHE A 182 14.77 9.02 -7.61
C PHE A 182 16.17 8.98 -7.00
N VAL A 183 16.44 8.02 -6.10
CA VAL A 183 17.75 7.87 -5.46
C VAL A 183 18.85 7.63 -6.49
N THR A 184 18.59 6.82 -7.51
CA THR A 184 19.55 6.56 -8.60
C THR A 184 19.80 7.82 -9.45
N GLY A 185 18.75 8.52 -9.87
CA GLY A 185 18.86 9.76 -10.64
C GLY A 185 19.56 10.89 -9.85
N ALA A 186 19.22 11.01 -8.56
CA ALA A 186 19.88 11.92 -7.64
C ALA A 186 21.37 11.59 -7.50
N ALA A 187 21.70 10.31 -7.35
CA ALA A 187 23.08 9.89 -7.16
C ALA A 187 23.97 10.20 -8.35
N ILE A 188 23.46 9.97 -9.56
CA ILE A 188 24.15 10.31 -10.81
C ILE A 188 24.31 11.83 -10.93
N THR A 189 23.24 12.60 -10.69
CA THR A 189 23.25 14.06 -10.80
C THR A 189 24.22 14.71 -9.81
N ILE A 190 24.21 14.30 -8.55
CA ILE A 190 25.15 14.78 -7.53
C ILE A 190 26.59 14.41 -7.91
N THR A 191 26.82 13.18 -8.36
CA THR A 191 28.17 12.75 -8.75
C THR A 191 28.72 13.65 -9.86
N LEU A 192 27.93 13.90 -10.91
CA LEU A 192 28.31 14.77 -12.02
C LEU A 192 28.50 16.22 -11.58
N SER A 193 27.68 16.74 -10.66
CA SER A 193 27.81 18.11 -10.13
C SER A 193 29.10 18.34 -9.34
N GLN A 194 29.66 17.27 -8.75
CA GLN A 194 30.92 17.33 -7.99
C GLN A 194 32.19 17.20 -8.84
N VAL A 195 32.11 16.62 -10.04
CA VAL A 195 33.30 16.40 -10.88
C VAL A 195 34.06 17.70 -11.22
N PRO A 196 33.41 18.84 -11.54
CA PRO A 196 34.11 20.11 -11.73
C PRO A 196 34.90 20.56 -10.49
N THR A 197 34.33 20.38 -9.30
CA THR A 197 35.00 20.73 -8.03
C THR A 197 36.17 19.79 -7.74
N LEU A 198 35.98 18.49 -7.98
CA LEU A 198 37.00 17.44 -7.83
C LEU A 198 38.23 17.71 -8.70
N LEU A 199 38.03 18.15 -9.95
CA LEU A 199 39.10 18.37 -10.93
C LEU A 199 39.64 19.81 -10.95
N GLY A 200 39.03 20.75 -10.22
CA GLY A 200 39.42 22.16 -10.25
C GLY A 200 39.01 22.93 -11.51
N ILE A 201 38.05 22.41 -12.28
CA ILE A 201 37.61 23.01 -13.54
C ILE A 201 36.71 24.21 -13.23
N THR A 202 37.03 25.37 -13.82
CA THR A 202 36.22 26.59 -13.71
C THR A 202 35.34 26.79 -14.95
N GLY A 203 34.20 27.47 -14.78
CA GLY A 203 33.29 27.83 -15.88
C GLY A 203 32.30 26.74 -16.31
N VAL A 204 32.16 25.66 -15.54
CA VAL A 204 31.10 24.66 -15.73
C VAL A 204 29.93 25.01 -14.83
N ASN A 205 28.73 25.12 -15.39
CA ASN A 205 27.52 25.23 -14.58
C ASN A 205 27.16 23.87 -14.01
N SER A 206 27.63 23.55 -12.80
CA SER A 206 27.38 22.27 -12.11
C SER A 206 25.93 22.03 -11.69
N LYS A 207 25.02 22.96 -11.97
CA LYS A 207 23.63 22.95 -11.47
C LYS A 207 22.57 22.78 -12.56
N GLY A 208 23.01 22.79 -13.82
CA GLY A 208 22.14 22.43 -14.93
C GLY A 208 21.73 20.95 -14.88
N PRO A 209 20.85 20.52 -15.79
CA PRO A 209 20.56 19.10 -16.01
C PRO A 209 21.85 18.30 -16.11
N ALA A 210 21.87 17.10 -15.53
CA ALA A 210 23.08 16.31 -15.35
C ALA A 210 23.86 16.08 -16.65
N TYR A 211 23.16 15.92 -17.78
CA TYR A 211 23.78 15.78 -19.09
C TYR A 211 24.57 17.02 -19.54
N GLN A 212 24.09 18.24 -19.22
CA GLN A 212 24.80 19.48 -19.55
C GLN A 212 26.07 19.62 -18.73
N VAL A 213 26.00 19.26 -17.44
CA VAL A 213 27.16 19.22 -16.55
C VAL A 213 28.21 18.23 -17.10
N ALA A 214 27.78 17.03 -17.51
CA ALA A 214 28.67 16.04 -18.11
C ALA A 214 29.37 16.57 -19.36
N ILE A 215 28.64 17.22 -20.27
CA ILE A 215 29.21 17.84 -21.48
C ILE A 215 30.19 18.97 -21.10
N GLY A 216 29.84 19.80 -20.11
CA GLY A 216 30.71 20.87 -19.61
C GLY A 216 32.01 20.35 -19.00
N VAL A 217 31.94 19.26 -18.23
CA VAL A 217 33.10 18.57 -17.67
C VAL A 217 34.00 18.04 -18.79
N LEU A 218 33.44 17.35 -19.78
CA LEU A 218 34.21 16.78 -20.89
C LEU A 218 34.93 17.87 -21.71
N LYS A 219 34.25 18.99 -21.98
CA LYS A 219 34.86 20.16 -22.66
C LYS A 219 35.89 20.88 -21.79
N GLY A 220 35.71 20.87 -20.46
CA GLY A 220 36.57 21.54 -19.49
C GLY A 220 37.76 20.71 -19.03
N LEU A 221 37.85 19.43 -19.40
CA LEU A 221 38.90 18.51 -18.96
C LEU A 221 40.34 19.03 -19.19
N PRO A 222 40.67 19.70 -20.31
CA PRO A 222 41.99 20.28 -20.51
C PRO A 222 42.35 21.42 -19.54
N ARG A 223 41.37 21.96 -18.80
CA ARG A 223 41.54 23.07 -17.85
C ARG A 223 41.62 22.61 -16.40
N ALA A 224 41.82 21.31 -16.15
CA ALA A 224 41.96 20.77 -14.81
C ALA A 224 43.16 21.40 -14.08
N LYS A 225 42.99 21.69 -12.79
CA LYS A 225 44.00 22.34 -11.93
C LYS A 225 44.63 21.33 -10.97
N MET A 226 45.54 21.80 -10.12
CA MET A 226 46.14 20.98 -9.06
C MET A 226 45.12 20.43 -8.06
N ASP A 227 43.92 21.02 -7.96
CA ASP A 227 42.77 20.44 -7.27
C ASP A 227 42.54 18.96 -7.66
N ALA A 228 42.73 18.60 -8.94
CA ALA A 228 42.56 17.23 -9.44
C ALA A 228 43.49 16.24 -8.74
N ALA A 229 44.73 16.63 -8.43
CA ALA A 229 45.67 15.78 -7.71
C ALA A 229 45.12 15.44 -6.32
N ILE A 230 44.59 16.43 -5.59
CA ILE A 230 44.00 16.23 -4.26
C ILE A 230 42.70 15.43 -4.34
N GLY A 231 41.80 15.81 -5.24
CA GLY A 231 40.50 15.17 -5.39
C GLY A 231 40.62 13.69 -5.77
N LEU A 232 41.41 13.37 -6.80
CA LEU A 232 41.57 11.99 -7.28
C LEU A 232 42.31 11.11 -6.28
N THR A 233 43.35 11.63 -5.62
CA THR A 233 44.06 10.86 -4.57
C THR A 233 43.19 10.65 -3.34
N ALA A 234 42.35 11.63 -2.96
CA ALA A 234 41.39 11.47 -1.87
C ALA A 234 40.33 10.42 -2.21
N LEU A 235 39.80 10.46 -3.44
CA LEU A 235 38.84 9.49 -3.93
C LEU A 235 39.44 8.07 -3.99
N LEU A 236 40.65 7.94 -4.51
CA LEU A 236 41.39 6.68 -4.55
C LEU A 236 41.61 6.12 -3.13
N LEU A 237 42.00 6.97 -2.18
CA LEU A 237 42.19 6.57 -0.78
C LEU A 237 40.89 6.05 -0.16
N LEU A 238 39.78 6.76 -0.38
CA LEU A 238 38.45 6.36 0.13
C LEU A 238 38.01 4.98 -0.39
N TYR A 239 38.22 4.71 -1.69
CA TYR A 239 37.93 3.40 -2.27
C TYR A 239 38.91 2.32 -1.83
N SER A 240 40.19 2.66 -1.66
CA SER A 240 41.21 1.74 -1.18
C SER A 240 40.91 1.28 0.24
N ILE A 241 40.57 2.21 1.14
CA ILE A 241 40.15 1.89 2.51
C ILE A 241 38.88 1.04 2.50
N LYS A 242 37.88 1.39 1.66
CA LYS A 242 36.65 0.60 1.51
C LYS A 242 36.97 -0.85 1.11
N GLY A 243 37.66 -1.04 0.00
CA GLY A 243 37.97 -2.36 -0.55
C GLY A 243 38.81 -3.19 0.41
N PHE A 244 39.80 -2.58 1.04
CA PHE A 244 40.64 -3.25 2.04
C PHE A 244 39.84 -3.68 3.27
N CYS A 245 39.05 -2.79 3.87
CA CYS A 245 38.25 -3.12 5.05
C CYS A 245 37.18 -4.19 4.76
N GLU A 246 36.51 -4.11 3.60
CA GLU A 246 35.51 -5.11 3.20
C GLU A 246 36.14 -6.49 2.94
N HIS A 247 37.30 -6.51 2.27
CA HIS A 247 38.05 -7.75 2.04
C HIS A 247 38.52 -8.37 3.37
N MET A 248 39.08 -7.56 4.27
CA MET A 248 39.56 -8.03 5.57
C MET A 248 38.44 -8.46 6.51
N ALA A 249 37.28 -7.80 6.46
CA ALA A 249 36.10 -8.21 7.22
C ALA A 249 35.60 -9.60 6.81
N LYS A 250 35.63 -9.92 5.50
CA LYS A 250 35.31 -11.27 4.98
C LYS A 250 36.37 -12.30 5.37
N ARG A 251 37.65 -11.93 5.32
CA ARG A 251 38.77 -12.85 5.59
C ARG A 251 38.92 -13.17 7.09
N LYS A 252 38.65 -12.22 7.98
CA LYS A 252 38.76 -12.36 9.44
C LYS A 252 37.42 -12.06 10.14
N PRO A 253 36.44 -12.97 10.07
CA PRO A 253 35.10 -12.74 10.64
C PRO A 253 35.11 -12.48 12.16
N ARG A 254 36.06 -13.09 12.90
CA ARG A 254 36.25 -12.85 14.35
C ARG A 254 36.57 -11.38 14.70
N GLN A 255 37.18 -10.62 13.78
CA GLN A 255 37.54 -9.20 13.96
C GLN A 255 36.65 -8.26 13.13
N SER A 256 35.54 -8.76 12.57
CA SER A 256 34.67 -8.01 11.66
C SER A 256 34.19 -6.68 12.26
N ARG A 257 33.92 -6.62 13.57
CA ARG A 257 33.53 -5.38 14.27
C ARG A 257 34.60 -4.28 14.15
N LEU A 258 35.87 -4.62 14.36
CA LEU A 258 36.97 -3.67 14.27
C LEU A 258 37.13 -3.13 12.84
N TRP A 259 37.08 -4.03 11.84
CA TRP A 259 37.12 -3.64 10.42
C TRP A 259 35.93 -2.78 10.01
N THR A 260 34.75 -3.05 10.57
CA THR A 260 33.53 -2.27 10.33
C THR A 260 33.64 -0.88 10.96
N THR A 261 34.22 -0.76 12.17
CA THR A 261 34.49 0.54 12.79
C THR A 261 35.52 1.35 12.00
N LEU A 262 36.62 0.73 11.56
CA LEU A 262 37.62 1.38 10.71
C LEU A 262 37.02 1.84 9.37
N PHE A 263 36.15 1.03 8.77
CA PHE A 263 35.40 1.39 7.57
C PHE A 263 34.57 2.67 7.78
N SER A 264 33.89 2.83 8.92
CA SER A 264 33.06 4.00 9.22
C SER A 264 33.89 5.27 9.42
N LEU A 265 35.12 5.15 9.92
CA LEU A 265 36.04 6.28 10.14
C LEU A 265 36.76 6.77 8.87
N ARG A 266 36.59 6.10 7.72
CA ARG A 266 37.29 6.44 6.47
C ARG A 266 37.11 7.90 6.05
N PHE A 267 35.91 8.47 6.26
CA PHE A 267 35.59 9.84 5.87
C PHE A 267 36.36 10.83 6.75
N THR A 268 36.31 10.64 8.08
CA THR A 268 37.04 11.44 9.05
C THR A 268 38.56 11.32 8.86
N PHE A 269 39.08 10.10 8.67
CA PHE A 269 40.50 9.89 8.43
C PHE A 269 40.97 10.61 7.16
N THR A 270 40.24 10.44 6.05
CA THR A 270 40.57 11.07 4.78
C THR A 270 40.56 12.59 4.92
N ILE A 271 39.51 13.19 5.50
CA ILE A 271 39.44 14.65 5.60
C ILE A 271 40.55 15.20 6.51
N VAL A 272 40.83 14.57 7.65
CA VAL A 272 41.89 15.00 8.57
C VAL A 272 43.26 14.93 7.89
N LEU A 273 43.53 13.86 7.14
CA LEU A 273 44.77 13.73 6.38
C LEU A 273 44.92 14.83 5.32
N TYR A 274 43.87 15.13 4.55
CA TYR A 274 43.93 16.18 3.53
C TYR A 274 43.92 17.60 4.10
N ILE A 275 43.33 17.82 5.29
CA ILE A 275 43.51 19.06 6.05
C ILE A 275 44.98 19.22 6.45
N LEU A 276 45.63 18.16 6.95
CA LEU A 276 47.04 18.20 7.32
C LEU A 276 47.94 18.49 6.11
N ILE A 277 47.73 17.79 4.98
CA ILE A 277 48.45 18.06 3.74
C ILE A 277 48.25 19.51 3.30
N SER A 278 47.01 19.99 3.33
CA SER A 278 46.67 21.36 2.97
C SER A 278 47.31 22.40 3.88
N PHE A 279 47.31 22.16 5.19
CA PHE A 279 47.98 23.00 6.16
C PHE A 279 49.48 23.09 5.89
N LEU A 280 50.14 21.95 5.61
CA LEU A 280 51.58 21.93 5.32
C LEU A 280 51.94 22.71 4.06
N VAL A 281 51.06 22.70 3.04
CA VAL A 281 51.27 23.42 1.78
C VAL A 281 50.92 24.90 1.90
N ASN A 282 49.81 25.24 2.57
CA ASN A 282 49.20 26.58 2.53
C ASN A 282 49.47 27.46 3.76
N ARG A 283 50.14 26.95 4.81
CA ARG A 283 50.36 27.71 6.07
C ARG A 283 51.09 29.05 5.89
N ASN A 284 51.93 29.17 4.86
CA ASN A 284 52.76 30.36 4.61
C ASN A 284 52.32 31.11 3.34
N VAL A 285 51.19 30.74 2.75
CA VAL A 285 50.71 31.28 1.47
C VAL A 285 49.38 32.01 1.70
N PRO A 286 49.19 33.23 1.20
CA PRO A 286 47.91 33.92 1.23
C PRO A 286 46.82 33.08 0.54
N LEU A 287 45.56 33.24 0.94
CA LEU A 287 44.42 32.48 0.39
C LEU A 287 44.32 32.58 -1.14
N GLU A 288 44.65 33.74 -1.70
CA GLU A 288 44.56 34.03 -3.14
C GLU A 288 45.60 33.29 -3.98
N ASP A 289 46.78 33.01 -3.41
CA ASP A 289 47.90 32.33 -4.06
C ASP A 289 47.92 30.82 -3.77
N ALA A 290 46.88 30.29 -3.12
CA ALA A 290 46.80 28.87 -2.81
C ALA A 290 46.82 28.04 -4.12
N PRO A 291 47.69 27.01 -4.22
CA PRO A 291 47.84 26.19 -5.43
C PRO A 291 46.58 25.38 -5.78
N PHE A 292 45.66 25.22 -4.84
CA PHE A 292 44.35 24.58 -5.01
C PHE A 292 43.33 25.24 -4.08
N ARG A 293 42.04 25.10 -4.39
CA ARG A 293 40.98 25.79 -3.63
C ARG A 293 40.80 25.21 -2.23
N ILE A 294 40.90 26.09 -1.24
CA ILE A 294 40.60 25.80 0.17
C ILE A 294 39.33 26.52 0.63
N LEU A 295 38.73 26.03 1.71
CA LEU A 295 37.43 26.48 2.21
C LEU A 295 37.44 27.95 2.65
N GLY A 296 38.48 28.39 3.34
CA GLY A 296 38.62 29.77 3.81
C GLY A 296 37.95 30.03 5.16
N ASN A 297 37.71 31.32 5.47
CA ASN A 297 37.30 31.74 6.80
C ASN A 297 35.86 31.32 7.14
N LEU A 298 35.66 30.69 8.31
CA LEU A 298 34.35 30.34 8.83
C LEU A 298 34.02 31.20 10.05
N PRO A 299 32.85 31.83 10.11
CA PRO A 299 32.45 32.57 11.29
C PRO A 299 32.26 31.63 12.47
N THR A 300 32.77 32.03 13.64
CA THR A 300 32.66 31.25 14.87
C THR A 300 31.26 31.33 15.48
N GLY A 301 30.74 30.20 15.94
CA GLY A 301 29.45 30.11 16.61
C GLY A 301 28.23 30.38 15.72
N PHE A 302 27.09 30.66 16.33
CA PHE A 302 25.81 30.92 15.64
C PHE A 302 25.66 32.37 15.18
N SER A 303 26.63 32.86 14.41
CA SER A 303 26.67 34.25 13.92
C SER A 303 25.51 34.61 12.96
N ARG A 304 24.92 33.62 12.29
CA ARG A 304 23.81 33.79 11.34
C ARG A 304 22.44 33.43 11.93
N ALA A 305 22.32 33.36 13.26
CA ALA A 305 21.02 33.17 13.91
C ALA A 305 20.10 34.37 13.64
N GLY A 306 18.82 34.10 13.42
CA GLY A 306 17.83 35.14 13.12
C GLY A 306 16.55 34.54 12.53
N ALA A 307 15.42 35.19 12.81
CA ALA A 307 14.12 34.75 12.33
C ALA A 307 14.05 34.72 10.78
N PRO A 308 13.29 33.79 10.19
CA PRO A 308 13.04 33.79 8.75
C PRO A 308 12.29 35.05 8.32
N THR A 309 12.62 35.60 7.15
CA THR A 309 11.97 36.80 6.60
C THR A 309 10.65 36.44 5.95
N LEU A 310 9.54 36.70 6.63
CA LEU A 310 8.18 36.40 6.16
C LEU A 310 7.60 37.57 5.34
N ASN A 311 8.23 37.87 4.19
CA ASN A 311 7.70 38.86 3.26
C ASN A 311 6.67 38.20 2.32
N PRO A 312 5.45 38.75 2.16
CA PRO A 312 4.43 38.20 1.27
C PRO A 312 4.90 37.96 -0.17
N LYS A 313 5.75 38.85 -0.72
CA LYS A 313 6.32 38.67 -2.07
C LYS A 313 7.16 37.41 -2.17
N LEU A 314 8.10 37.25 -1.24
CA LEU A 314 8.99 36.08 -1.17
C LEU A 314 8.17 34.79 -0.95
N MET A 315 7.19 34.83 -0.05
CA MET A 315 6.31 33.68 0.20
C MET A 315 5.53 33.26 -1.05
N SER A 316 4.98 34.22 -1.80
CA SER A 316 4.24 33.95 -3.03
C SER A 316 5.11 33.33 -4.13
N ALA A 317 6.38 33.74 -4.21
CA ALA A 317 7.32 33.20 -5.19
C ALA A 317 7.83 31.78 -4.82
N LEU A 318 7.87 31.46 -3.52
CA LEU A 318 8.28 30.14 -3.01
C LEU A 318 7.14 29.12 -3.00
N LEU A 319 5.88 29.55 -2.92
CA LEU A 319 4.72 28.66 -2.80
C LEU A 319 4.66 27.56 -3.89
N PRO A 320 4.97 27.83 -5.18
CA PRO A 320 4.95 26.80 -6.23
C PRO A 320 6.03 25.71 -6.08
N GLU A 321 7.11 25.98 -5.35
CA GLU A 321 8.23 25.04 -5.15
C GLU A 321 8.00 24.10 -3.95
N LEU A 322 7.15 24.51 -3.00
CA LEU A 322 6.91 23.76 -1.77
C LEU A 322 6.42 22.32 -2.00
N PRO A 323 5.51 22.01 -2.94
CA PRO A 323 5.07 20.63 -3.16
C PRO A 323 6.23 19.68 -3.47
N ALA A 324 7.16 20.09 -4.33
CA ALA A 324 8.34 19.29 -4.67
C ALA A 324 9.25 19.10 -3.45
N THR A 325 9.53 20.18 -2.72
CA THR A 325 10.33 20.15 -1.50
C THR A 325 9.72 19.23 -0.44
N VAL A 326 8.42 19.37 -0.17
CA VAL A 326 7.70 18.57 0.84
C VAL A 326 7.73 17.08 0.46
N VAL A 327 7.45 16.74 -0.80
CA VAL A 327 7.52 15.35 -1.27
C VAL A 327 8.93 14.79 -1.08
N ILE A 328 9.97 15.53 -1.45
CA ILE A 328 11.37 15.08 -1.30
C ILE A 328 11.73 14.89 0.18
N LEU A 329 11.44 15.88 1.04
CA LEU A 329 11.74 15.82 2.47
C LEU A 329 11.11 14.58 3.12
N VAL A 330 9.84 14.33 2.82
CA VAL A 330 9.05 13.23 3.37
C VAL A 330 9.49 11.88 2.83
N LEU A 331 9.63 11.78 1.50
CA LEU A 331 10.01 10.55 0.82
C LEU A 331 11.39 10.08 1.26
N GLU A 332 12.39 10.98 1.25
CA GLU A 332 13.75 10.66 1.66
C GLU A 332 13.77 10.15 3.12
N HIS A 333 13.11 10.87 4.02
CA HIS A 333 13.10 10.52 5.43
C HIS A 333 12.40 9.18 5.73
N ILE A 334 11.19 8.98 5.20
CA ILE A 334 10.41 7.78 5.49
C ILE A 334 11.01 6.55 4.82
N ALA A 335 11.58 6.69 3.62
CA ALA A 335 12.30 5.61 2.97
C ALA A 335 13.48 5.13 3.84
N ILE A 336 14.27 6.07 4.38
CA ILE A 336 15.38 5.76 5.29
C ILE A 336 14.85 5.12 6.57
N GLY A 337 13.86 5.73 7.22
CA GLY A 337 13.28 5.24 8.47
C GLY A 337 12.72 3.82 8.35
N LYS A 338 11.85 3.56 7.36
CA LYS A 338 11.28 2.24 7.11
C LYS A 338 12.35 1.22 6.70
N SER A 339 13.40 1.63 5.99
CA SER A 339 14.51 0.74 5.62
C SER A 339 15.31 0.29 6.85
N PHE A 340 15.78 1.24 7.66
CA PHE A 340 16.59 0.92 8.85
C PHE A 340 15.77 0.28 9.98
N GLY A 341 14.48 0.63 10.12
CA GLY A 341 13.56 -0.07 11.03
C GLY A 341 13.45 -1.56 10.70
N ARG A 342 13.35 -1.92 9.41
CA ARG A 342 13.35 -3.32 8.96
C ARG A 342 14.67 -4.02 9.22
N ILE A 343 15.80 -3.36 8.95
CA ILE A 343 17.15 -3.91 9.19
C ILE A 343 17.39 -4.18 10.68
N ASN A 344 16.90 -3.30 11.55
CA ASN A 344 17.13 -3.35 13.00
C ASN A 344 15.92 -3.87 13.80
N HIS A 345 14.92 -4.46 13.13
CA HIS A 345 13.77 -5.14 13.73
C HIS A 345 12.89 -4.27 14.65
N TYR A 346 12.59 -3.03 14.26
CA TYR A 346 11.57 -2.19 14.92
C TYR A 346 10.69 -1.45 13.91
N THR A 347 9.54 -0.98 14.37
CA THR A 347 8.58 -0.23 13.55
C THR A 347 8.81 1.27 13.67
N VAL A 348 8.72 1.96 12.53
CA VAL A 348 8.78 3.42 12.44
C VAL A 348 7.39 3.93 12.14
N VAL A 349 6.94 4.94 12.89
CA VAL A 349 5.61 5.54 12.73
C VAL A 349 5.73 6.73 11.77
N PRO A 350 5.23 6.64 10.51
CA PRO A 350 5.54 7.65 9.51
C PRO A 350 4.97 9.04 9.82
N SER A 351 3.73 9.13 10.32
CA SER A 351 3.12 10.40 10.76
C SER A 351 3.96 11.12 11.83
N GLN A 352 4.55 10.36 12.75
CA GLN A 352 5.39 10.92 13.80
C GLN A 352 6.78 11.32 13.28
N GLU A 353 7.32 10.61 12.28
CA GLU A 353 8.53 11.06 11.60
C GLU A 353 8.30 12.35 10.79
N ILE A 354 7.14 12.52 10.16
CA ILE A 354 6.79 13.79 9.49
C ILE A 354 6.78 14.93 10.52
N MET A 355 6.26 14.69 11.72
CA MET A 355 6.29 15.67 12.82
C MET A 355 7.73 16.04 13.22
N SER A 356 8.66 15.07 13.24
CA SER A 356 10.06 15.32 13.58
C SER A 356 10.76 16.22 12.54
N ILE A 357 10.49 15.98 11.25
CA ILE A 357 10.98 16.81 10.15
C ILE A 357 10.32 18.20 10.19
N ALA A 358 9.02 18.28 10.45
CA ALA A 358 8.28 19.53 10.55
C ALA A 358 8.87 20.44 11.63
N ALA A 359 9.06 19.90 12.84
CA ALA A 359 9.67 20.62 13.95
C ALA A 359 11.09 21.09 13.60
N THR A 360 11.89 20.24 12.96
CA THR A 360 13.26 20.60 12.57
C THR A 360 13.29 21.73 11.54
N ASN A 361 12.44 21.68 10.52
CA ASN A 361 12.40 22.68 9.45
C ASN A 361 11.71 23.98 9.86
N MET A 362 10.81 23.94 10.84
CA MET A 362 10.18 25.13 11.39
C MET A 362 11.09 25.86 12.38
N LEU A 363 11.79 25.14 13.26
CA LEU A 363 12.65 25.73 14.30
C LEU A 363 14.08 25.99 13.83
N GLY A 364 14.59 25.22 12.86
CA GLY A 364 15.94 25.38 12.33
C GLY A 364 16.28 26.76 11.77
N PRO A 365 15.40 27.40 10.98
CA PRO A 365 15.67 28.71 10.40
C PRO A 365 16.07 29.78 11.42
N PHE A 366 15.56 29.70 12.66
CA PHE A 366 15.88 30.62 13.74
C PHE A 366 17.35 30.56 14.19
N VAL A 367 18.01 29.41 14.05
CA VAL A 367 19.44 29.23 14.34
C VAL A 367 20.31 29.29 13.07
N GLY A 368 19.72 29.62 11.93
CA GLY A 368 20.42 29.70 10.66
C GLY A 368 20.41 28.41 9.84
N ALA A 369 19.57 27.42 10.15
CA ALA A 369 19.43 26.23 9.31
C ALA A 369 18.59 26.50 8.06
N TYR A 370 18.85 25.73 7.01
CA TYR A 370 17.96 25.60 5.85
C TYR A 370 17.23 24.25 5.90
N ALA A 371 16.53 23.90 4.82
CA ALA A 371 15.73 22.69 4.76
C ALA A 371 16.57 21.44 5.05
N SER A 372 16.06 20.53 5.89
CA SER A 372 16.77 19.35 6.39
C SER A 372 15.88 18.12 6.41
N THR A 373 16.49 16.95 6.22
CA THR A 373 15.79 15.66 6.27
C THR A 373 16.73 14.56 6.78
N GLY A 374 16.24 13.31 6.80
CA GLY A 374 17.03 12.14 7.18
C GLY A 374 18.17 11.90 6.19
N SER A 375 19.38 11.66 6.70
CA SER A 375 20.56 11.37 5.88
C SER A 375 20.83 9.87 5.80
N PHE A 376 20.90 9.31 4.59
CA PHE A 376 21.30 7.89 4.38
C PHE A 376 22.66 7.58 5.00
N GLY A 377 23.66 8.43 4.73
CA GLY A 377 25.03 8.25 5.22
C GLY A 377 25.10 8.32 6.75
N GLY A 378 24.48 9.34 7.35
CA GLY A 378 24.47 9.51 8.81
C GLY A 378 23.74 8.37 9.53
N THR A 379 22.58 7.98 9.02
CA THR A 379 21.77 6.87 9.56
C THR A 379 22.51 5.54 9.49
N ALA A 380 23.19 5.26 8.38
CA ALA A 380 24.00 4.06 8.23
C ALA A 380 25.15 3.99 9.25
N ILE A 381 25.77 5.13 9.57
CA ILE A 381 26.85 5.21 10.55
C ILE A 381 26.32 4.95 11.95
N LEU A 382 25.21 5.60 12.35
CA LEU A 382 24.56 5.36 13.64
C LEU A 382 24.17 3.89 13.82
N SER A 383 23.49 3.31 12.83
CA SER A 383 23.06 1.93 12.86
C SER A 383 24.25 0.96 12.99
N LYS A 384 25.33 1.18 12.23
CA LYS A 384 26.55 0.35 12.31
C LYS A 384 27.33 0.55 13.61
N ALA A 385 27.31 1.76 14.17
CA ALA A 385 27.92 2.06 15.46
C ALA A 385 27.15 1.43 16.64
N GLY A 386 25.97 0.85 16.39
CA GLY A 386 25.18 0.15 17.40
C GLY A 386 24.40 1.10 18.30
N VAL A 387 23.91 2.20 17.74
CA VAL A 387 23.04 3.16 18.44
C VAL A 387 21.88 2.47 19.16
N ARG A 388 21.59 2.92 20.37
CA ARG A 388 20.58 2.34 21.26
C ARG A 388 19.33 3.19 21.28
N THR A 389 19.45 4.51 21.32
CA THR A 389 18.31 5.43 21.35
C THR A 389 18.51 6.66 20.47
N PRO A 390 17.43 7.39 20.13
CA PRO A 390 17.53 8.69 19.44
C PRO A 390 18.40 9.73 20.18
N LEU A 391 18.64 9.55 21.49
CA LEU A 391 19.45 10.46 22.31
C LEU A 391 20.90 10.59 21.81
N ALA A 392 21.39 9.63 21.01
CA ALA A 392 22.67 9.75 20.31
C ALA A 392 22.81 11.05 19.49
N GLY A 393 21.68 11.61 19.02
CA GLY A 393 21.64 12.90 18.34
C GLY A 393 22.20 14.05 19.19
N ILE A 394 22.00 14.03 20.52
CA ILE A 394 22.53 15.08 21.40
C ILE A 394 24.07 15.06 21.42
N PHE A 395 24.69 13.87 21.48
CA PHE A 395 26.15 13.74 21.43
C PHE A 395 26.71 14.16 20.07
N ASN A 396 26.01 13.88 18.98
CA ASN A 396 26.32 14.44 17.67
C ASN A 396 26.25 15.99 17.68
N GLY A 397 25.18 16.55 18.26
CA GLY A 397 25.01 17.98 18.45
C GLY A 397 26.15 18.65 19.22
N PHE A 398 26.67 18.00 20.27
CA PHE A 398 27.84 18.49 21.01
C PHE A 398 29.10 18.58 20.14
N ILE A 399 29.36 17.58 19.28
CA ILE A 399 30.49 17.62 18.34
C ILE A 399 30.31 18.74 17.32
N LEU A 400 29.08 19.00 16.86
CA LEU A 400 28.79 20.10 15.94
C LEU A 400 28.98 21.48 16.58
N ILE A 401 28.57 21.65 17.85
CA ILE A 401 28.86 22.86 18.63
C ILE A 401 30.38 23.02 18.78
N LEU A 402 31.09 21.95 19.15
CA LEU A 402 32.55 21.98 19.27
C LEU A 402 33.20 22.38 17.95
N ALA A 403 32.69 21.87 16.82
CA ALA A 403 33.18 22.23 15.49
C ALA A 403 33.00 23.73 15.18
N LEU A 404 31.84 24.30 15.52
CA LEU A 404 31.50 25.71 15.30
C LEU A 404 32.31 26.71 16.15
N TYR A 405 32.73 26.30 17.35
CA TYR A 405 33.44 27.19 18.28
C TYR A 405 34.95 26.95 18.36
N ALA A 406 35.41 25.70 18.23
CA ALA A 406 36.80 25.33 18.47
C ALA A 406 37.57 24.87 17.23
N LEU A 407 36.91 24.28 16.23
CA LEU A 407 37.60 23.70 15.07
C LEU A 407 37.64 24.62 13.84
N THR A 408 37.04 25.82 13.85
CA THR A 408 36.98 26.71 12.68
C THR A 408 38.34 26.99 12.05
N ASN A 409 39.37 27.20 12.87
CA ASN A 409 40.76 27.39 12.41
C ASN A 409 41.35 26.17 11.70
N ILE A 410 40.94 24.96 12.10
CA ILE A 410 41.35 23.71 11.45
C ILE A 410 40.56 23.51 10.15
N LEU A 411 39.26 23.81 10.19
CA LEU A 411 38.34 23.69 9.05
C LEU A 411 38.70 24.66 7.91
N TYR A 412 39.34 25.80 8.21
CA TYR A 412 39.85 26.76 7.23
C TYR A 412 40.67 26.11 6.11
N PHE A 413 41.53 25.15 6.47
CA PHE A 413 42.46 24.51 5.54
C PHE A 413 41.84 23.37 4.72
N ILE A 414 40.53 23.11 4.81
CA ILE A 414 39.90 22.03 4.05
C ILE A 414 40.04 22.27 2.54
N PRO A 415 40.64 21.34 1.76
CA PRO A 415 40.59 21.40 0.30
C PRO A 415 39.17 21.14 -0.22
N MET A 416 38.70 21.98 -1.14
CA MET A 416 37.38 21.82 -1.76
C MET A 416 37.31 20.52 -2.59
N ALA A 417 38.42 20.13 -3.21
CA ALA A 417 38.51 18.90 -4.00
C ALA A 417 38.36 17.63 -3.16
N SER A 418 38.82 17.62 -1.90
CA SER A 418 38.65 16.47 -1.01
C SER A 418 37.19 16.34 -0.56
N LEU A 419 36.50 17.46 -0.27
CA LEU A 419 35.05 17.44 0.02
C LEU A 419 34.24 16.87 -1.16
N ALA A 420 34.56 17.27 -2.39
CA ALA A 420 33.92 16.72 -3.59
C ALA A 420 34.15 15.20 -3.70
N ALA A 421 35.36 14.71 -3.42
CA ALA A 421 35.66 13.28 -3.38
C ALA A 421 34.83 12.54 -2.31
N LEU A 422 34.66 13.12 -1.13
CA LEU A 422 33.80 12.56 -0.07
C LEU A 422 32.35 12.43 -0.54
N ILE A 423 31.79 13.48 -1.18
CA ILE A 423 30.41 13.45 -1.69
C ILE A 423 30.25 12.36 -2.75
N ILE A 424 31.14 12.32 -3.75
CA ILE A 424 31.09 11.32 -4.84
C ILE A 424 31.11 9.91 -4.25
N HIS A 425 32.04 9.65 -3.32
CA HIS A 425 32.14 8.34 -2.67
C HIS A 425 30.92 8.00 -1.81
N ALA A 426 30.31 8.97 -1.13
CA ALA A 426 29.12 8.73 -0.32
C ALA A 426 27.92 8.31 -1.18
N VAL A 427 27.74 8.98 -2.33
CA VAL A 427 26.50 8.93 -3.11
C VAL A 427 26.48 7.79 -4.13
N ILE A 428 27.61 7.50 -4.78
CA ILE A 428 27.68 6.44 -5.81
C ILE A 428 27.36 5.04 -5.28
N ASN A 429 27.53 4.83 -3.97
CA ASN A 429 27.21 3.57 -3.30
C ASN A 429 25.70 3.37 -3.05
N ILE A 430 24.88 4.38 -3.32
CA ILE A 430 23.41 4.34 -3.13
C ILE A 430 22.69 4.04 -4.47
N VAL A 431 23.41 4.02 -5.60
CA VAL A 431 22.85 3.64 -6.91
C VAL A 431 22.31 2.21 -6.85
N GLU A 432 21.11 2.01 -7.39
CA GLU A 432 20.45 0.70 -7.38
C GLU A 432 21.27 -0.34 -8.16
N SER A 433 21.39 -1.55 -7.60
CA SER A 433 22.25 -2.58 -8.19
C SER A 433 21.57 -3.27 -9.38
N PRO A 434 22.31 -3.63 -10.45
CA PRO A 434 21.73 -4.37 -11.59
C PRO A 434 21.06 -5.69 -11.18
N SER A 435 21.62 -6.38 -10.19
CA SER A 435 21.06 -7.62 -9.64
C SER A 435 19.71 -7.40 -8.96
N HIS A 436 19.49 -6.24 -8.32
CA HIS A 436 18.19 -5.89 -7.75
C HIS A 436 17.17 -5.60 -8.85
N LEU A 437 17.56 -4.82 -9.88
CA LEU A 437 16.69 -4.52 -11.03
C LEU A 437 16.24 -5.79 -11.76
N TYR A 438 17.13 -6.78 -11.92
CA TYR A 438 16.76 -8.08 -12.50
C TYR A 438 15.74 -8.84 -11.63
N LYS A 439 15.86 -8.78 -10.30
CA LYS A 439 14.84 -9.35 -9.41
C LYS A 439 13.51 -8.61 -9.53
N THR A 440 13.53 -7.29 -9.63
CA THR A 440 12.33 -6.48 -9.86
C THR A 440 11.66 -6.85 -11.18
N TYR A 441 12.44 -7.10 -12.25
CA TYR A 441 11.93 -7.58 -13.53
C TYR A 441 11.18 -8.92 -13.39
N LEU A 442 11.73 -9.86 -12.62
CA LEU A 442 11.09 -11.16 -12.35
C LEU A 442 9.81 -11.03 -11.51
N ILE A 443 9.67 -9.97 -10.70
CA ILE A 443 8.48 -9.71 -9.87
C ILE A 443 7.40 -8.98 -10.67
N SER A 444 7.75 -7.85 -11.30
CA SER A 444 6.84 -7.00 -12.07
C SER A 444 7.63 -6.28 -13.18
N PRO A 445 7.57 -6.78 -14.44
CA PRO A 445 8.26 -6.14 -15.56
C PRO A 445 7.90 -4.65 -15.78
N PRO A 446 6.63 -4.20 -15.62
CA PRO A 446 6.27 -2.79 -15.75
C PRO A 446 7.03 -1.86 -14.80
N ASP A 447 7.38 -2.32 -13.59
CA ASP A 447 8.09 -1.52 -12.60
C ASP A 447 9.48 -1.14 -13.13
N VAL A 448 10.16 -2.03 -13.86
CA VAL A 448 11.47 -1.74 -14.45
C VAL A 448 11.38 -0.64 -15.52
N VAL A 449 10.31 -0.61 -16.30
CA VAL A 449 10.06 0.47 -17.27
C VAL A 449 9.83 1.80 -16.54
N ILE A 450 9.04 1.79 -15.47
CA ILE A 450 8.78 2.96 -14.63
C ILE A 450 10.09 3.47 -14.01
N PHE A 451 10.93 2.56 -13.50
CA PHE A 451 12.24 2.89 -12.96
C PHE A 451 13.10 3.66 -13.96
N PHE A 452 13.31 3.09 -15.15
CA PHE A 452 14.16 3.73 -16.16
C PHE A 452 13.59 5.05 -16.65
N ALA A 453 12.27 5.14 -16.87
CA ALA A 453 11.64 6.41 -17.23
C ALA A 453 11.89 7.50 -16.17
N GLY A 454 11.79 7.15 -14.88
CA GLY A 454 12.13 8.04 -13.78
C GLY A 454 13.58 8.51 -13.80
N VAL A 455 14.52 7.58 -13.96
CA VAL A 455 15.96 7.91 -14.04
C VAL A 455 16.26 8.79 -15.24
N PHE A 456 15.71 8.48 -16.42
CA PHE A 456 15.90 9.28 -17.63
C PHE A 456 15.35 10.70 -17.46
N VAL A 457 14.11 10.84 -17.01
CA VAL A 457 13.51 12.16 -16.78
C VAL A 457 14.31 12.95 -15.74
N ALA A 458 14.77 12.30 -14.66
CA ALA A 458 15.59 12.93 -13.64
C ALA A 458 16.92 13.49 -14.19
N ILE A 459 17.59 12.76 -15.09
CA ILE A 459 18.88 13.15 -15.69
C ILE A 459 18.71 14.26 -16.73
N PHE A 460 17.65 14.18 -17.57
CA PHE A 460 17.47 15.09 -18.70
C PHE A 460 16.68 16.35 -18.36
N THR A 461 15.85 16.33 -17.32
CA THR A 461 15.03 17.48 -16.90
C THR A 461 15.39 17.92 -15.49
N SER A 462 14.76 17.32 -14.49
CA SER A 462 15.04 17.56 -13.08
C SER A 462 14.60 16.37 -12.22
N LEU A 463 15.18 16.26 -11.02
CA LEU A 463 14.83 15.23 -10.04
C LEU A 463 13.34 15.23 -9.68
N GLU A 464 12.76 16.43 -9.53
CA GLU A 464 11.34 16.58 -9.17
C GLU A 464 10.43 15.96 -10.25
N ASN A 465 10.71 16.26 -11.51
CA ASN A 465 9.96 15.70 -12.65
C ASN A 465 10.10 14.18 -12.74
N GLY A 466 11.27 13.63 -12.39
CA GLY A 466 11.47 12.18 -12.31
C GLY A 466 10.55 11.50 -11.30
N ILE A 467 10.34 12.13 -10.13
CA ILE A 467 9.39 11.64 -9.12
C ILE A 467 7.95 11.73 -9.67
N TYR A 468 7.56 12.87 -10.25
CA TYR A 468 6.21 13.03 -10.79
C TYR A 468 5.87 12.00 -11.86
N VAL A 469 6.79 11.75 -12.79
CA VAL A 469 6.58 10.75 -13.85
C VAL A 469 6.46 9.34 -13.28
N THR A 470 7.32 8.96 -12.33
CA THR A 470 7.27 7.61 -11.75
C THR A 470 6.01 7.36 -10.93
N VAL A 471 5.60 8.33 -10.11
CA VAL A 471 4.35 8.26 -9.34
C VAL A 471 3.14 8.24 -10.27
N ALA A 472 3.08 9.13 -11.26
CA ALA A 472 1.97 9.19 -12.21
C ALA A 472 1.83 7.89 -13.02
N MET A 473 2.92 7.33 -13.54
CA MET A 473 2.87 6.06 -14.26
C MET A 473 2.47 4.88 -13.37
N SER A 474 2.87 4.89 -12.10
CA SER A 474 2.50 3.84 -11.16
C SER A 474 1.02 3.94 -10.76
N ILE A 475 0.50 5.15 -10.57
CA ILE A 475 -0.93 5.39 -10.36
C ILE A 475 -1.72 4.98 -11.61
N ALA A 476 -1.25 5.33 -12.81
CA ALA A 476 -1.88 4.91 -14.06
C ALA A 476 -1.93 3.38 -14.19
N LEU A 477 -0.83 2.68 -13.86
CA LEU A 477 -0.79 1.22 -13.85
C LEU A 477 -1.76 0.62 -12.82
N LEU A 478 -1.84 1.22 -11.62
CA LEU A 478 -2.79 0.82 -10.58
C LEU A 478 -4.25 0.99 -11.05
N LEU A 479 -4.57 2.15 -11.62
CA LEU A 479 -5.90 2.44 -12.16
C LEU A 479 -6.26 1.52 -13.33
N LEU A 480 -5.31 1.23 -14.22
CA LEU A 480 -5.53 0.28 -15.32
C LEU A 480 -5.77 -1.14 -14.80
N ARG A 481 -5.04 -1.59 -13.77
CA ARG A 481 -5.28 -2.90 -13.12
C ARG A 481 -6.64 -2.96 -12.44
N LEU A 482 -7.08 -1.87 -11.83
CA LEU A 482 -8.40 -1.76 -11.18
C LEU A 482 -9.54 -1.72 -12.21
N ALA A 483 -9.40 -0.93 -13.27
CA ALA A 483 -10.40 -0.79 -14.32
C ALA A 483 -10.51 -2.05 -15.19
N ARG A 484 -9.39 -2.76 -15.44
CA ARG A 484 -9.34 -4.00 -16.23
C ARG A 484 -9.30 -5.27 -15.38
N SER A 485 -10.08 -5.33 -14.30
CA SER A 485 -10.25 -6.54 -13.51
C SER A 485 -11.25 -7.50 -14.18
N ARG A 486 -10.77 -8.60 -14.79
CA ARG A 486 -11.67 -9.60 -15.39
C ARG A 486 -12.17 -10.57 -14.33
N GLY A 487 -13.47 -10.55 -14.05
CA GLY A 487 -14.13 -11.61 -13.28
C GLY A 487 -14.18 -12.92 -14.07
N ARG A 488 -14.36 -14.03 -13.36
CA ARG A 488 -14.31 -15.39 -13.92
C ARG A 488 -15.58 -16.14 -13.58
N LEU A 489 -16.05 -16.94 -14.54
CA LEU A 489 -17.14 -17.88 -14.31
C LEU A 489 -16.59 -19.16 -13.73
N MET A 490 -17.29 -19.70 -12.75
CA MET A 490 -16.82 -20.79 -11.91
C MET A 490 -17.65 -22.04 -12.17
N GLY A 491 -16.99 -23.19 -12.27
CA GLY A 491 -17.61 -24.50 -12.24
C GLY A 491 -17.30 -25.24 -10.94
N ARG A 492 -18.07 -26.31 -10.67
CA ARG A 492 -17.96 -27.12 -9.47
C ARG A 492 -17.02 -28.31 -9.72
N LEU A 493 -16.20 -28.62 -8.72
CA LEU A 493 -15.45 -29.87 -8.63
C LEU A 493 -15.53 -30.45 -7.22
N ARG A 494 -15.30 -31.76 -7.09
CA ARG A 494 -15.18 -32.42 -5.79
C ARG A 494 -13.71 -32.66 -5.48
N VAL A 495 -13.26 -32.13 -4.35
CA VAL A 495 -11.87 -32.26 -3.88
C VAL A 495 -11.82 -33.25 -2.73
N TYR A 496 -10.85 -34.15 -2.81
CA TYR A 496 -10.52 -35.10 -1.76
C TYR A 496 -9.18 -34.73 -1.14
N HIS A 497 -9.07 -34.75 0.19
CA HIS A 497 -7.78 -34.57 0.85
C HIS A 497 -7.05 -35.91 0.95
N TYR A 498 -5.87 -35.96 0.35
CA TYR A 498 -4.97 -37.08 0.55
C TYR A 498 -4.22 -36.91 1.87
N GLN A 499 -4.53 -37.76 2.85
CA GLN A 499 -3.74 -37.85 4.07
C GLN A 499 -2.89 -39.12 4.00
N ARG A 500 -1.57 -38.96 3.95
CA ARG A 500 -0.64 -40.10 4.02
C ARG A 500 -0.77 -40.72 5.42
N GLY A 501 -1.26 -41.95 5.51
CA GLY A 501 -1.45 -42.65 6.78
C GLY A 501 -0.15 -42.77 7.58
N SER A 502 -0.20 -42.37 8.85
CA SER A 502 0.72 -42.89 9.86
C SER A 502 0.40 -44.38 10.01
N LYS A 503 1.43 -45.22 9.93
CA LYS A 503 1.36 -46.69 9.93
C LYS A 503 0.30 -47.21 10.91
N ALA A 504 -0.70 -47.93 10.39
CA ALA A 504 -1.46 -48.89 11.17
C ALA A 504 -0.47 -49.94 11.69
N SER A 505 -0.52 -50.25 12.99
CA SER A 505 0.20 -51.36 13.58
C SER A 505 -0.08 -52.63 12.79
N ALA A 506 0.99 -53.25 12.30
CA ALA A 506 0.95 -54.53 11.63
C ALA A 506 0.35 -55.58 12.57
N VAL A 507 -0.79 -56.14 12.19
CA VAL A 507 -1.17 -57.49 12.56
C VAL A 507 -0.96 -58.33 11.31
N GLU A 508 0.02 -59.23 11.39
CA GLU A 508 0.31 -60.23 10.36
C GLU A 508 -0.90 -61.15 10.18
N GLY A 509 -1.27 -61.41 8.92
CA GLY A 509 -2.22 -62.46 8.61
C GLY A 509 -2.81 -62.40 7.21
N SER A 510 -2.26 -63.27 6.35
CA SER A 510 -2.86 -63.81 5.12
C SER A 510 -2.76 -63.02 3.81
N HIS A 511 -2.27 -63.75 2.82
CA HIS A 511 -2.09 -63.39 1.43
C HIS A 511 -3.43 -63.08 0.74
N SER A 512 -3.56 -61.90 0.16
CA SER A 512 -4.38 -61.71 -1.04
C SER A 512 -3.78 -60.60 -1.91
N THR A 513 -3.71 -60.89 -3.19
CA THR A 513 -3.20 -60.04 -4.27
C THR A 513 -4.18 -58.90 -4.55
N LEU A 514 -3.63 -57.69 -4.59
CA LEU A 514 -4.18 -56.33 -4.87
C LEU A 514 -3.99 -55.45 -3.62
N PRO A 515 -3.47 -54.21 -3.74
CA PRO A 515 -3.38 -53.30 -2.61
C PRO A 515 -4.79 -52.79 -2.30
N SER A 516 -5.55 -53.60 -1.57
CA SER A 516 -6.82 -53.24 -0.99
C SER A 516 -6.57 -52.27 0.17
N GLU A 517 -7.21 -51.10 0.04
CA GLU A 517 -7.71 -50.29 1.14
C GLU A 517 -6.71 -49.86 2.22
N THR A 518 -6.03 -48.75 1.96
CA THR A 518 -5.79 -47.77 3.04
C THR A 518 -5.93 -46.37 2.46
N THR A 519 -7.15 -45.93 2.24
CA THR A 519 -7.43 -44.54 1.91
C THR A 519 -8.67 -44.12 2.68
N ILE A 520 -8.45 -43.57 3.89
CA ILE A 520 -9.47 -42.76 4.54
C ILE A 520 -9.57 -41.48 3.69
N MET A 521 -10.36 -41.53 2.62
CA MET A 521 -10.77 -40.32 1.91
C MET A 521 -11.72 -39.59 2.87
N THR A 522 -11.32 -38.42 3.33
CA THR A 522 -12.27 -37.51 3.99
C THR A 522 -13.43 -37.23 3.03
N ALA A 523 -14.62 -36.94 3.58
CA ALA A 523 -15.79 -36.60 2.77
C ALA A 523 -15.41 -35.56 1.69
N PRO A 524 -15.83 -35.76 0.43
CA PRO A 524 -15.50 -34.82 -0.64
C PRO A 524 -16.01 -33.43 -0.28
N ARG A 525 -15.17 -32.41 -0.47
CA ARG A 525 -15.60 -31.02 -0.37
C ARG A 525 -15.82 -30.44 -1.75
N SER A 526 -16.83 -29.59 -1.91
CA SER A 526 -16.97 -28.80 -3.13
C SER A 526 -15.84 -27.78 -3.21
N ALA A 527 -15.27 -27.63 -4.41
CA ALA A 527 -14.42 -26.49 -4.74
C ALA A 527 -14.90 -25.90 -6.06
N PHE A 528 -14.56 -24.62 -6.26
CA PHE A 528 -14.99 -23.86 -7.42
C PHE A 528 -13.75 -23.37 -8.17
N LEU A 529 -13.61 -23.80 -9.43
CA LEU A 529 -12.52 -23.39 -10.32
C LEU A 529 -13.05 -22.66 -11.57
N PRO A 530 -12.27 -21.76 -12.18
CA PRO A 530 -12.66 -21.06 -13.38
C PRO A 530 -12.94 -22.01 -14.56
N LEU A 531 -14.01 -21.74 -15.31
CA LEU A 531 -14.34 -22.49 -16.53
C LEU A 531 -13.35 -22.24 -17.67
N ASP A 532 -12.74 -21.06 -17.71
CA ASP A 532 -11.83 -20.60 -18.77
C ASP A 532 -10.43 -21.21 -18.73
N ARG A 533 -10.04 -21.84 -17.60
CA ARG A 533 -8.72 -22.49 -17.40
C ARG A 533 -7.51 -21.62 -17.66
N HIS A 534 -7.66 -20.30 -17.53
CA HIS A 534 -6.56 -19.34 -17.57
C HIS A 534 -5.93 -19.15 -16.17
N ASP A 535 -5.94 -20.19 -15.35
CA ASP A 535 -5.33 -20.25 -14.03
C ASP A 535 -4.22 -21.31 -13.99
N ALA A 536 -3.63 -21.50 -12.81
CA ALA A 536 -2.60 -22.51 -12.60
C ALA A 536 -3.18 -23.91 -12.29
N SER A 537 -4.46 -24.16 -12.60
CA SER A 537 -5.10 -25.46 -12.34
C SER A 537 -4.64 -26.53 -13.33
N ASN A 538 -4.73 -27.79 -12.92
CA ASN A 538 -4.35 -28.92 -13.78
C ASN A 538 -5.35 -29.05 -14.95
N PRO A 539 -4.91 -28.90 -16.22
CA PRO A 539 -5.80 -28.96 -17.38
C PRO A 539 -6.43 -30.35 -17.58
N ALA A 540 -5.88 -31.41 -16.97
CA ALA A 540 -6.42 -32.77 -17.07
C ALA A 540 -7.71 -32.98 -16.25
N ILE A 541 -8.03 -32.08 -15.31
CA ILE A 541 -9.23 -32.21 -14.46
C ILE A 541 -10.38 -31.48 -15.13
N ALA A 542 -11.47 -32.17 -15.49
CA ALA A 542 -12.69 -31.54 -16.02
C ALA A 542 -13.43 -30.77 -14.90
N VAL A 543 -13.91 -29.56 -15.22
CA VAL A 543 -14.68 -28.68 -14.32
C VAL A 543 -16.00 -28.48 -15.02
N GLU A 544 -17.07 -28.86 -14.33
CA GLU A 544 -18.42 -28.89 -14.88
C GLU A 544 -19.20 -27.67 -14.41
N SER A 545 -20.13 -27.21 -15.24
CA SER A 545 -21.14 -26.24 -14.80
C SER A 545 -21.94 -26.86 -13.65
N PRO A 546 -22.24 -26.12 -12.56
CA PRO A 546 -22.91 -26.66 -11.39
C PRO A 546 -24.28 -27.28 -11.73
N ARG A 547 -25.06 -26.61 -12.59
CA ARG A 547 -26.35 -27.07 -13.13
C ARG A 547 -26.66 -26.32 -14.44
N PRO A 548 -27.31 -26.94 -15.44
CA PRO A 548 -27.75 -26.23 -16.64
C PRO A 548 -28.62 -25.01 -16.29
N GLY A 549 -28.28 -23.84 -16.82
CA GLY A 549 -29.00 -22.58 -16.55
C GLY A 549 -28.61 -21.86 -15.24
N VAL A 550 -27.64 -22.38 -14.48
CA VAL A 550 -27.10 -21.73 -13.26
C VAL A 550 -25.65 -21.32 -13.48
N PHE A 551 -25.36 -20.02 -13.27
CA PHE A 551 -24.02 -19.48 -13.46
C PHE A 551 -23.47 -18.92 -12.15
N ILE A 552 -22.21 -19.26 -11.84
CA ILE A 552 -21.48 -18.70 -10.71
C ILE A 552 -20.43 -17.74 -11.24
N TYR A 553 -20.48 -16.48 -10.83
CA TYR A 553 -19.51 -15.46 -11.21
C TYR A 553 -18.69 -15.00 -10.02
N ARG A 554 -17.37 -15.07 -10.14
CA ARG A 554 -16.42 -14.59 -9.14
C ARG A 554 -15.72 -13.32 -9.63
N PHE A 555 -15.84 -12.26 -8.82
CA PHE A 555 -15.06 -11.05 -9.04
C PHE A 555 -13.58 -11.29 -8.71
N SER A 556 -12.68 -10.84 -9.59
CA SER A 556 -11.24 -10.97 -9.37
C SER A 556 -10.71 -9.92 -8.37
N MET A 557 -11.38 -8.77 -8.30
CA MET A 557 -11.09 -7.63 -7.43
C MET A 557 -12.42 -6.99 -6.99
N GLY A 558 -12.37 -5.83 -6.31
CA GLY A 558 -13.55 -5.05 -5.93
C GLY A 558 -14.49 -4.75 -7.11
N LEU A 559 -15.77 -4.47 -6.83
CA LEU A 559 -16.76 -4.06 -7.84
C LEU A 559 -17.13 -2.58 -7.60
N ASN A 560 -16.82 -1.70 -8.54
CA ASN A 560 -17.01 -0.26 -8.43
C ASN A 560 -17.33 0.38 -9.79
N TYR A 561 -17.57 1.69 -9.82
CA TYR A 561 -17.91 2.45 -11.02
C TYR A 561 -16.91 2.32 -12.18
N LEU A 562 -15.63 2.02 -11.91
CA LEU A 562 -14.59 1.91 -12.95
C LEU A 562 -14.65 0.59 -13.72
N ASN A 563 -15.07 -0.50 -13.08
CA ASN A 563 -15.04 -1.84 -13.67
C ASN A 563 -16.43 -2.50 -13.82
N GLN A 564 -17.49 -1.91 -13.26
CA GLN A 564 -18.83 -2.51 -13.25
C GLN A 564 -19.36 -2.81 -14.66
N ALA A 565 -19.22 -1.89 -15.62
CA ALA A 565 -19.65 -2.10 -17.01
C ALA A 565 -18.96 -3.33 -17.64
N GLN A 566 -17.65 -3.49 -17.43
CA GLN A 566 -16.92 -4.65 -17.95
C GLN A 566 -17.41 -5.96 -17.34
N HIS A 567 -17.76 -5.97 -16.05
CA HIS A 567 -18.31 -7.15 -15.39
C HIS A 567 -19.71 -7.48 -15.89
N VAL A 568 -20.59 -6.48 -15.98
CA VAL A 568 -21.96 -6.60 -16.50
C VAL A 568 -21.96 -7.13 -17.94
N ASP A 569 -21.16 -6.55 -18.82
CA ASP A 569 -21.03 -6.98 -20.22
C ASP A 569 -20.54 -8.43 -20.31
N HIS A 570 -19.51 -8.78 -19.53
CA HIS A 570 -18.95 -10.13 -19.55
C HIS A 570 -19.96 -11.18 -19.08
N ILE A 571 -20.70 -10.89 -17.99
CA ILE A 571 -21.74 -11.78 -17.47
C ILE A 571 -22.85 -11.93 -18.53
N THR A 572 -23.35 -10.81 -19.07
CA THR A 572 -24.43 -10.80 -20.05
C THR A 572 -24.08 -11.57 -21.30
N GLN A 573 -22.92 -11.28 -21.91
CA GLN A 573 -22.49 -11.93 -23.14
C GLN A 573 -22.28 -13.43 -22.95
N HIS A 574 -21.69 -13.85 -21.83
CA HIS A 574 -21.49 -15.26 -21.56
C HIS A 574 -22.83 -15.99 -21.33
N ILE A 575 -23.69 -15.44 -20.48
CA ILE A 575 -24.99 -16.05 -20.18
C ILE A 575 -25.85 -16.15 -21.44
N MET A 576 -25.96 -15.08 -22.25
CA MET A 576 -26.75 -15.10 -23.48
C MET A 576 -26.17 -16.03 -24.56
N ARG A 577 -24.85 -16.26 -24.55
CA ARG A 577 -24.20 -17.22 -25.45
C ARG A 577 -24.50 -18.67 -25.07
N GLU A 578 -24.48 -18.98 -23.77
CA GLU A 578 -24.66 -20.33 -23.23
C GLU A 578 -26.13 -20.71 -22.96
N THR A 579 -27.05 -19.75 -23.04
CA THR A 579 -28.49 -19.98 -22.80
C THR A 579 -29.35 -19.62 -24.01
N ARG A 580 -30.54 -20.20 -24.07
CA ARG A 580 -31.61 -19.78 -24.99
C ARG A 580 -32.64 -18.92 -24.26
N ARG A 581 -33.34 -18.05 -25.01
CA ARG A 581 -34.52 -17.33 -24.51
C ARG A 581 -35.62 -18.33 -24.14
N THR A 582 -36.30 -18.08 -23.03
CA THR A 582 -37.41 -18.94 -22.55
C THR A 582 -38.65 -18.80 -23.44
N THR A 583 -38.95 -17.57 -23.88
CA THR A 583 -40.04 -17.28 -24.83
C THR A 583 -39.47 -16.75 -26.14
N LYS A 584 -39.98 -17.22 -27.29
CA LYS A 584 -39.72 -16.57 -28.59
C LYS A 584 -40.61 -15.34 -28.67
N THR A 585 -40.03 -14.14 -28.61
CA THR A 585 -40.77 -12.89 -28.82
C THR A 585 -41.37 -12.90 -30.23
N GLN A 586 -42.69 -12.96 -30.33
CA GLN A 586 -43.39 -12.81 -31.60
C GLN A 586 -43.76 -11.33 -31.75
N TYR A 587 -43.21 -10.69 -32.76
CA TYR A 587 -43.56 -9.32 -33.14
C TYR A 587 -44.73 -9.36 -34.13
N GLU A 588 -45.75 -8.52 -33.93
CA GLU A 588 -46.90 -8.43 -34.84
C GLU A 588 -46.47 -7.98 -36.24
N HIS A 589 -45.53 -7.03 -36.31
CA HIS A 589 -44.89 -6.64 -37.56
C HIS A 589 -43.36 -6.87 -37.52
N PRO A 590 -42.73 -7.29 -38.64
CA PRO A 590 -41.27 -7.44 -38.73
C PRO A 590 -40.48 -6.15 -38.40
N GLY A 591 -41.10 -4.98 -38.56
CA GLY A 591 -40.51 -3.68 -38.20
C GLY A 591 -40.54 -3.33 -36.72
N ASP A 592 -41.32 -4.06 -35.91
CA ASP A 592 -41.38 -3.87 -34.45
C ASP A 592 -40.25 -4.61 -33.73
N ALA A 593 -39.56 -5.51 -34.44
CA ALA A 593 -38.39 -6.20 -33.93
C ALA A 593 -37.24 -5.19 -33.74
N PRO A 594 -36.60 -5.16 -32.55
CA PRO A 594 -35.42 -4.35 -32.32
C PRO A 594 -34.31 -4.68 -33.33
N TRP A 595 -33.58 -3.67 -33.78
CA TRP A 595 -32.51 -3.82 -34.79
C TRP A 595 -31.39 -4.80 -34.38
N ASN A 596 -31.25 -5.06 -33.09
CA ASN A 596 -30.26 -5.96 -32.49
C ASN A 596 -30.79 -7.39 -32.24
N GLU A 597 -32.03 -7.68 -32.63
CA GLU A 597 -32.59 -9.03 -32.59
C GLU A 597 -32.53 -9.70 -33.96
N PRO A 598 -32.13 -10.98 -34.03
CA PRO A 598 -32.22 -11.74 -35.27
C PRO A 598 -33.68 -11.82 -35.69
N GLN A 599 -34.02 -11.22 -36.83
CA GLN A 599 -35.36 -11.33 -37.39
C GLN A 599 -35.63 -12.80 -37.70
N PRO A 600 -36.81 -13.35 -37.35
CA PRO A 600 -37.21 -14.62 -37.93
C PRO A 600 -37.25 -14.42 -39.45
N HIS A 601 -36.36 -15.09 -40.19
CA HIS A 601 -36.33 -15.03 -41.65
C HIS A 601 -37.64 -15.60 -42.19
N VAL A 602 -38.63 -14.73 -42.41
CA VAL A 602 -39.86 -15.08 -43.12
C VAL A 602 -39.56 -14.98 -44.62
N ASN A 603 -38.84 -15.98 -45.15
CA ASN A 603 -38.83 -16.20 -46.60
C ASN A 603 -40.17 -16.83 -46.98
N ASN A 604 -41.15 -15.97 -47.25
CA ASN A 604 -42.34 -16.36 -48.01
C ASN A 604 -41.88 -16.69 -49.44
N HIS A 605 -41.81 -17.98 -49.71
CA HIS A 605 -41.45 -18.67 -50.96
C HIS A 605 -40.03 -19.25 -51.04
N SER A 606 -40.02 -20.56 -51.31
CA SER A 606 -38.91 -21.47 -51.58
C SER A 606 -38.31 -22.21 -50.38
N LYS A 607 -38.53 -23.53 -50.42
CA LYS A 607 -37.84 -24.58 -49.68
C LYS A 607 -36.33 -24.43 -49.86
N GLN A 608 -35.64 -24.02 -48.80
CA GLN A 608 -34.36 -24.55 -48.31
C GLN A 608 -33.82 -23.50 -47.32
N LEU A 609 -34.01 -23.75 -46.03
CA LEU A 609 -33.09 -23.19 -45.03
C LEU A 609 -31.69 -23.69 -45.41
N SER A 610 -30.69 -22.81 -45.39
CA SER A 610 -29.28 -23.22 -45.53
C SER A 610 -28.98 -24.30 -44.49
N ALA A 611 -28.13 -25.27 -44.79
CA ALA A 611 -27.71 -26.26 -43.79
C ALA A 611 -27.16 -25.59 -42.52
N ASP A 612 -26.43 -24.48 -42.70
CA ASP A 612 -25.89 -23.65 -41.62
C ASP A 612 -26.99 -22.99 -40.75
N ASP A 613 -28.13 -22.59 -41.33
CA ASP A 613 -29.25 -21.97 -40.59
C ASP A 613 -30.04 -23.00 -39.76
N VAL A 614 -30.13 -24.23 -40.25
CA VAL A 614 -30.74 -25.34 -39.51
C VAL A 614 -29.83 -25.75 -38.35
N ASP A 615 -28.52 -25.83 -38.58
CA ASP A 615 -27.53 -26.16 -37.55
C ASP A 615 -27.49 -25.09 -36.44
N GLU A 616 -27.57 -23.79 -36.76
CA GLU A 616 -27.64 -22.73 -35.75
C GLU A 616 -28.95 -22.76 -34.95
N ALA A 617 -30.09 -23.00 -35.61
CA ALA A 617 -31.39 -23.11 -34.96
C ALA A 617 -31.46 -24.35 -34.04
N GLU A 618 -30.92 -25.49 -34.49
CA GLU A 618 -30.81 -26.73 -33.70
C GLU A 618 -29.88 -26.52 -32.49
N GLN A 619 -28.70 -25.92 -32.69
CA GLN A 619 -27.77 -25.59 -31.61
C GLN A 619 -28.40 -24.66 -30.57
N GLN A 620 -29.23 -23.68 -30.99
CA GLN A 620 -29.94 -22.79 -30.08
C GLN A 620 -31.08 -23.51 -29.33
N THR A 621 -31.72 -24.52 -29.94
CA THR A 621 -32.68 -25.37 -29.21
C THR A 621 -32.03 -26.30 -28.20
N CYS A 622 -30.76 -26.69 -28.35
CA CYS A 622 -30.08 -27.56 -27.39
C CYS A 622 -29.61 -26.83 -26.11
N LYS A 623 -29.54 -25.49 -26.10
CA LYS A 623 -29.08 -24.70 -24.94
C LYS A 623 -30.12 -24.68 -23.80
N PRO A 624 -29.68 -24.65 -22.53
CA PRO A 624 -30.59 -24.49 -21.39
C PRO A 624 -31.18 -23.08 -21.32
N THR A 625 -32.32 -22.92 -20.65
CA THR A 625 -32.86 -21.61 -20.27
C THR A 625 -32.11 -21.05 -19.05
N LEU A 626 -32.03 -19.73 -18.93
CA LEU A 626 -31.44 -19.08 -17.77
C LEU A 626 -32.38 -19.22 -16.55
N ARG A 627 -31.85 -19.72 -15.42
CA ARG A 627 -32.62 -19.94 -14.20
C ARG A 627 -32.11 -19.11 -13.01
N ALA A 628 -30.78 -19.08 -12.78
CA ALA A 628 -30.20 -18.39 -11.63
C ALA A 628 -28.77 -17.89 -11.87
N VAL A 629 -28.41 -16.80 -11.16
CA VAL A 629 -27.08 -16.23 -11.12
C VAL A 629 -26.60 -16.12 -9.67
N ILE A 630 -25.42 -16.68 -9.41
CA ILE A 630 -24.75 -16.64 -8.11
C ILE A 630 -23.53 -15.74 -8.23
N LEU A 631 -23.48 -14.66 -7.44
CA LEU A 631 -22.35 -13.74 -7.38
C LEU A 631 -21.49 -14.01 -6.15
N ASP A 632 -20.20 -14.30 -6.35
CA ASP A 632 -19.21 -14.47 -5.29
C ASP A 632 -18.57 -13.11 -4.94
N LEU A 633 -19.01 -12.52 -3.83
CA LEU A 633 -18.57 -11.21 -3.36
C LEU A 633 -17.32 -11.26 -2.45
N ALA A 634 -16.62 -12.39 -2.38
CA ALA A 634 -15.44 -12.54 -1.52
C ALA A 634 -14.36 -11.47 -1.76
N ALA A 635 -14.21 -11.00 -3.00
CA ALA A 635 -13.26 -9.95 -3.39
C ALA A 635 -13.85 -8.52 -3.38
N VAL A 636 -15.18 -8.37 -3.21
CA VAL A 636 -15.87 -7.07 -3.32
C VAL A 636 -15.74 -6.27 -2.02
N GLY A 637 -15.83 -6.90 -0.86
CA GLY A 637 -15.72 -6.22 0.43
C GLY A 637 -16.64 -4.99 0.51
N SER A 638 -16.15 -3.88 1.07
CA SER A 638 -16.85 -2.59 1.16
C SER A 638 -16.63 -1.65 -0.04
N THR A 639 -16.10 -2.17 -1.16
CA THR A 639 -15.78 -1.34 -2.34
C THR A 639 -16.97 -1.06 -3.24
N LEU A 640 -18.14 -1.63 -2.92
CA LEU A 640 -19.38 -1.47 -3.67
C LEU A 640 -19.88 -0.02 -3.57
N ASP A 641 -20.04 0.62 -4.72
CA ASP A 641 -20.59 1.98 -4.84
C ASP A 641 -21.94 1.99 -5.55
N SER A 642 -22.56 3.18 -5.62
CA SER A 642 -23.86 3.35 -6.27
C SER A 642 -23.83 3.00 -7.76
N GLY A 643 -22.73 3.29 -8.46
CA GLY A 643 -22.58 2.97 -9.88
C GLY A 643 -22.55 1.47 -10.14
N ALA A 644 -21.85 0.71 -9.29
CA ALA A 644 -21.83 -0.74 -9.34
C ALA A 644 -23.19 -1.37 -9.02
N VAL A 645 -23.91 -0.84 -8.02
CA VAL A 645 -25.26 -1.31 -7.67
C VAL A 645 -26.22 -1.09 -8.83
N GLU A 646 -26.20 0.08 -9.45
CA GLU A 646 -27.03 0.37 -10.62
C GLU A 646 -26.72 -0.58 -11.79
N GLY A 647 -25.43 -0.84 -12.06
CA GLY A 647 -25.03 -1.83 -13.06
C GLY A 647 -25.58 -3.24 -12.82
N LEU A 648 -25.67 -3.67 -11.55
CA LEU A 648 -26.29 -4.95 -11.21
C LEU A 648 -27.81 -4.92 -11.39
N VAL A 649 -28.46 -3.77 -11.14
CA VAL A 649 -29.90 -3.59 -11.41
C VAL A 649 -30.19 -3.66 -12.90
N ASP A 650 -29.36 -3.03 -13.73
CA ASP A 650 -29.44 -3.09 -15.19
C ASP A 650 -29.23 -4.53 -15.68
N LEU A 651 -28.21 -5.22 -15.16
CA LEU A 651 -27.94 -6.62 -15.44
C LEU A 651 -29.15 -7.51 -15.10
N ARG A 652 -29.75 -7.33 -13.91
CA ARG A 652 -30.98 -8.04 -13.52
C ARG A 652 -32.10 -7.78 -14.52
N THR A 653 -32.35 -6.53 -14.87
CA THR A 653 -33.42 -6.15 -15.79
C THR A 653 -33.23 -6.79 -17.17
N GLN A 654 -31.99 -6.79 -17.67
CA GLN A 654 -31.65 -7.39 -18.95
C GLN A 654 -31.79 -8.92 -18.96
N LEU A 655 -31.32 -9.58 -17.90
CA LEU A 655 -31.40 -11.04 -17.78
C LEU A 655 -32.84 -11.52 -17.48
N ASP A 656 -33.61 -10.78 -16.70
CA ASP A 656 -35.04 -11.06 -16.46
C ASP A 656 -35.85 -10.96 -17.77
N HIS A 657 -35.50 -10.00 -18.65
CA HIS A 657 -36.11 -9.91 -19.97
C HIS A 657 -35.74 -11.12 -20.85
N TRP A 658 -34.49 -11.57 -20.79
CA TRP A 658 -34.02 -12.75 -21.54
C TRP A 658 -34.64 -14.07 -21.06
N ALA A 659 -34.87 -14.20 -19.75
CA ALA A 659 -35.44 -15.39 -19.12
C ALA A 659 -36.98 -15.40 -19.08
N ALA A 660 -37.63 -14.31 -19.51
CA ALA A 660 -39.09 -14.13 -19.44
C ALA A 660 -39.87 -15.34 -20.03
N PRO A 661 -40.91 -15.84 -19.33
CA PRO A 661 -41.65 -15.19 -18.24
C PRO A 661 -41.05 -15.38 -16.84
N ASP A 662 -39.99 -16.17 -16.72
CA ASP A 662 -39.43 -16.58 -15.43
C ASP A 662 -38.39 -15.56 -14.96
N PRO A 663 -38.53 -14.95 -13.76
CA PRO A 663 -37.50 -14.08 -13.23
C PRO A 663 -36.27 -14.90 -12.83
N VAL A 664 -35.08 -14.33 -13.05
CA VAL A 664 -33.81 -14.95 -12.70
C VAL A 664 -33.60 -14.88 -11.19
N GLU A 665 -33.21 -15.99 -10.56
CA GLU A 665 -32.88 -16.00 -9.14
C GLU A 665 -31.48 -15.43 -8.89
N TRP A 666 -31.38 -14.50 -7.93
CA TRP A 666 -30.12 -13.86 -7.55
C TRP A 666 -29.68 -14.30 -6.16
N HIS A 667 -28.51 -14.93 -6.09
CA HIS A 667 -27.86 -15.33 -4.84
C HIS A 667 -26.48 -14.69 -4.70
N PHE A 668 -26.12 -14.32 -3.49
CA PHE A 668 -24.86 -13.65 -3.18
C PHE A 668 -24.10 -14.44 -2.13
N ALA A 669 -22.88 -14.88 -2.44
CA ALA A 669 -21.99 -15.55 -1.50
C ALA A 669 -20.95 -14.56 -0.94
N HIS A 670 -20.49 -14.79 0.29
CA HIS A 670 -19.42 -14.02 0.95
C HIS A 670 -19.68 -12.50 1.06
N ALA A 671 -20.96 -12.09 1.12
CA ALA A 671 -21.34 -10.70 1.37
C ALA A 671 -21.15 -10.34 2.84
N GLY A 672 -19.93 -10.19 3.35
CA GLY A 672 -19.69 -10.02 4.79
C GLY A 672 -19.97 -8.61 5.34
N ASP A 673 -19.93 -7.59 4.50
CA ASP A 673 -20.06 -6.19 4.90
C ASP A 673 -21.53 -5.73 5.01
N ARG A 674 -21.90 -5.11 6.14
CA ARG A 674 -23.27 -4.64 6.43
C ARG A 674 -23.69 -3.53 5.45
N TRP A 675 -22.78 -2.64 5.06
CA TRP A 675 -23.09 -1.56 4.11
C TRP A 675 -23.35 -2.10 2.71
N THR A 676 -22.56 -3.09 2.28
CA THR A 676 -22.76 -3.81 1.01
C THR A 676 -24.11 -4.53 0.97
N ARG A 677 -24.48 -5.27 2.03
CA ARG A 677 -25.80 -5.91 2.14
C ARG A 677 -26.92 -4.91 2.08
N ARG A 678 -26.82 -3.81 2.84
CA ARG A 678 -27.82 -2.74 2.83
C ARG A 678 -27.98 -2.12 1.44
N ALA A 679 -26.88 -1.86 0.74
CA ALA A 679 -26.91 -1.27 -0.60
C ALA A 679 -27.61 -2.20 -1.60
N LEU A 680 -27.27 -3.49 -1.60
CA LEU A 680 -27.92 -4.50 -2.45
C LEU A 680 -29.40 -4.70 -2.07
N ALA A 681 -29.70 -4.75 -0.77
CA ALA A 681 -31.08 -4.87 -0.27
C ALA A 681 -31.95 -3.67 -0.68
N ALA A 682 -31.38 -2.46 -0.63
CA ALA A 682 -32.04 -1.24 -1.10
C ALA A 682 -32.34 -1.26 -2.61
N ALA A 683 -31.49 -1.94 -3.40
CA ALA A 683 -31.68 -2.16 -4.84
C ALA A 683 -32.62 -3.33 -5.19
N GLY A 684 -33.21 -3.99 -4.19
CA GLY A 684 -34.14 -5.10 -4.40
C GLY A 684 -33.50 -6.48 -4.48
N PHE A 685 -32.23 -6.62 -4.07
CA PHE A 685 -31.56 -7.91 -3.96
C PHE A 685 -31.68 -8.48 -2.53
N GLY A 686 -31.33 -9.75 -2.34
CA GLY A 686 -31.32 -10.38 -1.02
C GLY A 686 -32.64 -11.04 -0.60
N TYR A 687 -33.71 -10.88 -1.37
CA TYR A 687 -35.02 -11.52 -1.14
C TYR A 687 -35.70 -11.88 -2.47
N PRO A 688 -36.66 -12.83 -2.49
CA PRO A 688 -37.41 -13.15 -3.69
C PRO A 688 -38.27 -11.95 -4.13
N GLY A 689 -38.31 -11.68 -5.44
CA GLY A 689 -39.08 -10.57 -5.99
C GLY A 689 -40.59 -10.76 -5.87
N ALA A 690 -41.37 -9.68 -5.85
CA ALA A 690 -42.84 -9.76 -5.74
C ALA A 690 -43.50 -10.55 -6.89
N ARG A 691 -42.91 -10.51 -8.10
CA ARG A 691 -43.37 -11.32 -9.25
C ARG A 691 -43.09 -12.81 -9.05
N GLN A 692 -41.91 -13.13 -8.52
CA GLN A 692 -41.51 -14.50 -8.18
C GLN A 692 -42.47 -15.10 -7.14
N LEU A 693 -42.70 -14.40 -6.03
CA LEU A 693 -43.61 -14.85 -4.97
C LEU A 693 -45.05 -15.07 -5.43
N LYS A 694 -45.56 -14.22 -6.34
CA LYS A 694 -46.91 -14.37 -6.92
C LYS A 694 -47.04 -15.63 -7.77
N ARG A 695 -46.05 -15.91 -8.63
CA ARG A 695 -46.03 -17.13 -9.46
C ARG A 695 -45.85 -18.38 -8.61
N ASP A 696 -45.00 -18.31 -7.59
CA ASP A 696 -44.71 -19.43 -6.69
C ASP A 696 -45.88 -19.76 -5.73
N GLY A 697 -47.06 -19.15 -5.95
CA GLY A 697 -48.25 -19.39 -5.13
C GLY A 697 -48.04 -18.97 -3.67
N GLY A 698 -47.08 -18.09 -3.41
CA GLY A 698 -46.66 -17.73 -2.07
C GLY A 698 -45.99 -18.85 -1.28
N ARG A 699 -45.47 -19.93 -1.88
CA ARG A 699 -44.58 -20.88 -1.19
C ARG A 699 -43.12 -20.54 -1.50
N TRP A 700 -42.36 -20.20 -0.47
CA TRP A 700 -40.94 -19.86 -0.56
C TRP A 700 -40.22 -20.36 0.70
N GLU A 701 -39.15 -21.13 0.52
CA GLU A 701 -38.37 -21.74 1.61
C GLU A 701 -36.90 -21.26 1.57
N PRO A 702 -36.48 -20.43 2.52
CA PRO A 702 -35.07 -20.03 2.62
C PRO A 702 -34.18 -21.13 3.21
N LEU A 703 -32.91 -21.15 2.79
CA LEU A 703 -31.84 -21.94 3.40
C LEU A 703 -30.96 -21.03 4.24
N PHE A 704 -30.64 -21.44 5.47
CA PHE A 704 -29.78 -20.68 6.37
C PHE A 704 -28.62 -21.53 6.88
N GLY A 705 -27.41 -20.97 6.84
CA GLY A 705 -26.25 -21.55 7.51
C GLY A 705 -26.39 -21.41 9.02
N LEU A 706 -26.23 -22.51 9.76
CA LEU A 706 -26.38 -22.56 11.21
C LEU A 706 -25.01 -22.79 11.87
N SER A 707 -24.79 -22.16 13.02
CA SER A 707 -23.62 -22.39 13.87
C SER A 707 -24.03 -22.62 15.32
N GLU A 708 -23.18 -23.33 16.06
CA GLU A 708 -23.33 -23.54 17.50
C GLU A 708 -23.10 -22.24 18.27
N LYS A 709 -24.08 -21.88 19.11
CA LYS A 709 -24.01 -20.75 20.04
C LYS A 709 -23.29 -21.19 21.31
N LYS A 710 -22.13 -20.58 21.59
CA LYS A 710 -21.41 -20.79 22.84
C LYS A 710 -22.24 -20.23 24.00
N ARG A 711 -22.49 -21.03 25.05
CA ARG A 711 -23.10 -20.53 26.29
C ARG A 711 -22.17 -19.50 26.92
N GLU A 712 -22.66 -18.28 27.14
CA GLU A 712 -21.98 -17.32 28.00
C GLU A 712 -21.95 -17.89 29.43
N GLY A 713 -20.78 -18.35 29.85
CA GLY A 713 -20.52 -18.66 31.25
C GLY A 713 -20.37 -17.34 32.00
N SER A 714 -20.97 -17.23 33.19
CA SER A 714 -20.71 -16.12 34.09
C SER A 714 -19.20 -16.02 34.37
N GLY A 715 -18.56 -14.97 33.86
CA GLY A 715 -17.14 -14.76 34.08
C GLY A 715 -16.46 -13.93 33.00
N SER A 716 -16.55 -12.61 33.15
CA SER A 716 -15.56 -11.61 32.70
C SER A 716 -15.18 -11.57 31.21
N ALA A 717 -15.72 -10.60 30.49
CA ALA A 717 -14.96 -9.44 29.97
C ALA A 717 -15.83 -8.67 28.97
N ALA A 718 -15.89 -7.36 29.15
CA ALA A 718 -16.66 -6.43 28.33
C ALA A 718 -16.30 -6.53 26.84
N SER A 719 -17.33 -6.59 26.00
CA SER A 719 -17.30 -6.08 24.63
C SER A 719 -18.44 -5.06 24.50
N PRO A 720 -18.24 -3.90 23.84
CA PRO A 720 -19.25 -2.86 23.80
C PRO A 720 -20.30 -3.23 22.74
N GLY A 721 -21.28 -4.03 23.13
CA GLY A 721 -22.48 -4.30 22.36
C GLY A 721 -23.59 -3.35 22.80
N ILE A 722 -24.07 -2.50 21.89
CA ILE A 722 -25.17 -1.56 22.08
C ILE A 722 -26.44 -2.35 22.42
N THR A 723 -26.80 -2.39 23.70
CA THR A 723 -28.10 -2.90 24.15
C THR A 723 -29.08 -1.72 24.21
N ASN A 724 -30.07 -1.67 23.32
CA ASN A 724 -31.22 -0.79 23.48
C ASN A 724 -32.44 -1.60 23.92
N ASN A 725 -32.85 -1.34 25.16
CA ASN A 725 -34.09 -1.79 25.77
C ASN A 725 -35.32 -1.18 25.10
N HIS A 726 -36.34 -1.99 24.85
CA HIS A 726 -37.74 -1.56 24.87
C HIS A 726 -38.59 -2.59 25.62
N PRO A 727 -39.45 -2.18 26.57
CA PRO A 727 -40.34 -3.09 27.29
C PRO A 727 -41.65 -3.30 26.52
N ARG A 728 -42.21 -4.52 26.56
CA ARG A 728 -43.63 -4.77 26.30
C ARG A 728 -44.32 -5.18 27.61
N PRO A 729 -45.54 -4.70 27.91
CA PRO A 729 -46.24 -5.05 29.13
C PRO A 729 -47.23 -6.20 28.94
N GLY A 730 -47.45 -6.98 30.01
CA GLY A 730 -48.73 -7.60 30.33
C GLY A 730 -48.80 -9.12 30.33
N GLY A 731 -49.22 -9.69 31.46
CA GLY A 731 -50.01 -10.92 31.50
C GLY A 731 -49.59 -11.98 32.54
N ASP A 732 -50.24 -11.94 33.71
CA ASP A 732 -50.14 -12.89 34.82
C ASP A 732 -50.59 -14.34 34.50
N LYS A 733 -49.91 -15.34 35.07
CA LYS A 733 -50.44 -16.20 36.17
C LYS A 733 -49.46 -17.34 36.55
N PRO A 734 -49.39 -17.73 37.85
CA PRO A 734 -48.53 -18.81 38.34
C PRO A 734 -49.31 -20.13 38.57
N LEU A 735 -48.62 -21.28 38.62
CA LEU A 735 -48.97 -22.46 39.46
C LEU A 735 -47.91 -23.57 39.34
N ASN A 736 -47.30 -23.92 40.49
CA ASN A 736 -47.07 -25.25 41.09
C ASN A 736 -47.28 -26.51 40.20
N ASP A 737 -46.52 -27.61 40.29
CA ASP A 737 -46.05 -28.34 41.46
C ASP A 737 -44.86 -29.27 41.13
N ALA A 738 -44.27 -29.80 42.20
CA ALA A 738 -43.04 -30.57 42.28
C ALA A 738 -43.16 -32.07 41.94
N ASP A 739 -41.96 -32.64 41.74
CA ASP A 739 -41.50 -34.00 42.03
C ASP A 739 -41.99 -35.22 41.20
N GLY A 740 -41.01 -35.95 40.64
CA GLY A 740 -41.12 -37.40 40.53
C GLY A 740 -40.38 -38.10 39.38
N VAL A 741 -39.12 -38.48 39.65
CA VAL A 741 -38.47 -39.76 39.27
C VAL A 741 -37.97 -40.01 37.83
N GLU A 742 -36.64 -40.06 37.77
CA GLU A 742 -35.70 -40.78 36.89
C GLU A 742 -36.22 -41.68 35.76
N GLU A 743 -35.67 -41.47 34.56
CA GLU A 743 -35.04 -42.56 33.80
C GLU A 743 -33.91 -42.03 32.91
N GLY A 744 -32.76 -42.71 32.96
CA GLY A 744 -31.52 -42.32 32.31
C GLY A 744 -31.47 -42.62 30.81
N LEU A 745 -30.44 -42.03 30.18
CA LEU A 745 -29.97 -42.14 28.79
C LEU A 745 -30.34 -40.95 27.89
N THR A 746 -29.26 -40.31 27.38
CA THR A 746 -29.20 -39.30 26.31
C THR A 746 -29.28 -37.80 26.69
N ALA A 747 -28.56 -37.36 27.71
CA ALA A 747 -28.16 -35.95 27.79
C ALA A 747 -26.98 -35.64 26.84
N ARG A 748 -27.20 -35.79 25.53
CA ARG A 748 -26.35 -35.13 24.52
C ARG A 748 -26.69 -33.65 24.63
N ARG A 749 -25.91 -32.93 25.45
CA ARG A 749 -26.03 -31.48 25.71
C ARG A 749 -26.39 -30.75 24.41
N SER A 750 -27.63 -30.30 24.25
CA SER A 750 -28.04 -29.61 23.03
C SER A 750 -27.35 -28.24 22.99
N SER A 751 -26.34 -28.11 22.15
CA SER A 751 -25.86 -26.80 21.75
C SER A 751 -26.99 -26.09 21.01
N ARG A 752 -27.31 -24.86 21.41
CA ARG A 752 -28.34 -24.08 20.71
C ARG A 752 -27.73 -23.64 19.37
N LEU A 753 -28.29 -24.11 18.26
CA LEU A 753 -27.90 -23.65 16.93
C LEU A 753 -28.59 -22.32 16.64
N ALA A 754 -27.89 -21.42 15.97
CA ALA A 754 -28.40 -20.12 15.53
C ALA A 754 -27.91 -19.84 14.10
N PRO A 755 -28.68 -19.11 13.29
CA PRO A 755 -28.27 -18.72 11.95
C PRO A 755 -27.06 -17.77 12.01
N VAL A 756 -26.13 -17.95 11.08
CA VAL A 756 -24.89 -17.15 10.99
C VAL A 756 -25.18 -15.73 10.52
N TYR A 757 -26.20 -15.54 9.70
CA TYR A 757 -26.63 -14.24 9.16
C TYR A 757 -28.12 -13.97 9.39
N GLY A 758 -28.50 -12.70 9.22
CA GLY A 758 -29.86 -12.24 9.45
C GLY A 758 -30.87 -12.97 8.58
N ILE A 759 -31.93 -13.51 9.19
CA ILE A 759 -32.99 -14.24 8.48
C ILE A 759 -33.84 -13.32 7.58
N ASN A 760 -33.74 -12.00 7.78
CA ASN A 760 -34.39 -10.96 7.00
C ASN A 760 -33.78 -10.76 5.60
N HIS A 761 -32.61 -11.34 5.30
CA HIS A 761 -32.00 -11.31 3.98
C HIS A 761 -31.53 -12.69 3.48
N PRO A 762 -32.48 -13.55 3.10
CA PRO A 762 -32.27 -14.98 2.85
C PRO A 762 -31.39 -15.34 1.63
N ASN A 763 -31.22 -14.44 0.65
CA ASN A 763 -30.38 -14.72 -0.52
C ASN A 763 -28.91 -14.28 -0.33
N PHE A 764 -28.53 -13.82 0.88
CA PHE A 764 -27.12 -13.65 1.26
C PHE A 764 -26.62 -14.87 2.00
N HIS A 765 -25.62 -15.53 1.41
CA HIS A 765 -25.06 -16.79 1.87
C HIS A 765 -23.65 -16.61 2.40
N ILE A 766 -23.24 -17.49 3.31
CA ILE A 766 -21.90 -17.50 3.90
C ILE A 766 -20.83 -17.84 2.88
N ASP A 767 -21.07 -18.85 2.05
CA ASP A 767 -20.16 -19.32 1.03
C ASP A 767 -20.89 -19.71 -0.26
N LEU A 768 -20.11 -20.12 -1.25
CA LEU A 768 -20.61 -20.55 -2.55
C LEU A 768 -21.38 -21.87 -2.50
N GLU A 769 -21.04 -22.76 -1.56
CA GLU A 769 -21.69 -24.06 -1.43
C GLU A 769 -23.11 -23.87 -0.90
N ALA A 770 -23.30 -23.10 0.17
CA ALA A 770 -24.62 -22.74 0.69
C ALA A 770 -25.45 -21.97 -0.36
N ALA A 771 -24.83 -21.06 -1.12
CA ALA A 771 -25.53 -20.35 -2.19
C ALA A 771 -26.01 -21.28 -3.31
N LEU A 772 -25.17 -22.24 -3.70
CA LEU A 772 -25.51 -23.21 -4.72
C LEU A 772 -26.57 -24.20 -4.24
N GLU A 773 -26.48 -24.69 -3.01
CA GLU A 773 -27.47 -25.59 -2.42
C GLU A 773 -28.84 -24.92 -2.29
N ALA A 774 -28.88 -23.65 -1.85
CA ALA A 774 -30.11 -22.87 -1.78
C ALA A 774 -30.77 -22.72 -3.16
N CYS A 775 -29.95 -22.41 -4.18
CA CYS A 775 -30.38 -22.32 -5.57
C CYS A 775 -30.87 -23.67 -6.11
N GLU A 776 -30.11 -24.75 -5.92
CA GLU A 776 -30.47 -26.09 -6.39
C GLU A 776 -31.80 -26.56 -5.79
N ARG A 777 -32.03 -26.29 -4.50
CA ARG A 777 -33.29 -26.60 -3.80
C ARG A 777 -34.47 -25.80 -4.33
N SER A 778 -34.29 -24.49 -4.53
CA SER A 778 -35.33 -23.62 -5.12
C SER A 778 -35.74 -24.11 -6.52
N LEU A 779 -34.75 -24.40 -7.37
CA LEU A 779 -34.98 -24.86 -8.73
C LEU A 779 -35.55 -26.30 -8.79
N ALA A 780 -35.13 -27.20 -7.90
CA ALA A 780 -35.71 -28.55 -7.84
C ALA A 780 -37.21 -28.52 -7.50
N TRP A 781 -37.63 -27.59 -6.64
CA TRP A 781 -39.04 -27.37 -6.35
C TRP A 781 -39.80 -26.86 -7.58
N LYS A 782 -39.24 -25.89 -8.32
CA LYS A 782 -39.86 -25.38 -9.56
C LYS A 782 -40.02 -26.46 -10.62
N ASP A 783 -38.98 -27.26 -10.85
CA ASP A 783 -39.01 -28.34 -11.85
C ASP A 783 -40.08 -29.39 -11.51
N ASN A 784 -40.29 -29.71 -10.24
CA ASN A 784 -41.35 -30.63 -9.82
C ASN A 784 -42.75 -30.06 -10.08
N ARG A 785 -42.94 -28.76 -9.82
CA ARG A 785 -44.22 -28.09 -10.08
C ARG A 785 -44.53 -27.95 -11.57
N GLU A 786 -43.52 -27.60 -12.39
CA GLU A 786 -43.67 -27.56 -13.85
C GLU A 786 -44.07 -28.94 -14.41
N ARG A 787 -43.56 -30.04 -13.83
CA ARG A 787 -43.98 -31.41 -14.17
C ARG A 787 -45.43 -31.68 -13.79
N GLU A 788 -45.83 -31.36 -12.55
CA GLU A 788 -47.22 -31.51 -12.08
C GLU A 788 -48.21 -30.73 -12.96
N ASP A 789 -47.90 -29.47 -13.29
CA ASP A 789 -48.73 -28.62 -14.16
C ASP A 789 -48.82 -29.19 -15.59
N SER A 790 -47.72 -29.77 -16.10
CA SER A 790 -47.70 -30.42 -17.41
C SER A 790 -48.54 -31.70 -17.44
N GLU A 791 -48.46 -32.54 -16.39
CA GLU A 791 -49.22 -33.78 -16.24
C GLU A 791 -50.72 -33.48 -16.16
N HIS A 792 -51.12 -32.49 -15.35
CA HIS A 792 -52.51 -32.04 -15.23
C HIS A 792 -53.06 -31.45 -16.53
N SER A 793 -52.23 -30.76 -17.32
CA SER A 793 -52.62 -30.22 -18.64
C SER A 793 -52.82 -31.33 -19.66
N SER A 794 -52.01 -32.39 -19.63
CA SER A 794 -52.21 -33.58 -20.47
C SER A 794 -53.42 -34.43 -20.06
N GLU A 795 -53.76 -34.50 -18.76
CA GLU A 795 -54.97 -35.19 -18.28
C GLU A 795 -56.27 -34.43 -18.57
N THR A 796 -56.22 -33.11 -18.77
CA THR A 796 -57.39 -32.29 -19.16
C THR A 796 -57.58 -32.16 -20.67
N LEU A 797 -56.58 -32.54 -21.47
CA LEU A 797 -56.61 -32.60 -22.93
C LEU A 797 -56.91 -34.02 -23.47
N ALA A 798 -56.84 -35.04 -22.62
CA ALA A 798 -57.30 -36.41 -22.87
C ALA A 798 -58.74 -36.59 -22.38
#